data_AF-A0A8H3A1T0-F1
#
_entry.id   AF-A0A8H3A1T0-F1
#
_cell.length_a   1.000
_cell.length_b   1.000
_cell.length_c   1.000
_cell.angle_alpha   90.00
_cell.angle_beta   90.00
_cell.angle_gamma   90.00
#
_symmetry.space_group_name_H-M   'P 1'
#
loop_
_entity.id
_entity.type
_entity.pdbx_description
1 polymer ?
#
loop_
_entity_poly.entity_id
_entity_poly.type
_entity_poly.pdbx_seq_one_letter_code
_entity_poly.pdbx_strand_id
1 'polypeptide(L)'
;MSHRERTSPSSSSSSLAEPPKSVSHPQPHEYDLSYALVPEHDKAGYGYQYGEAPWNPYTDPYAAKDPHSTADSIPLVPFPSQPDHEHSPQTVHVIPRHRPSGWLGKFEPIPVTRLIIHLILCFLSFPVVYLISRAASGLSLFWTRLIVGGLCGGVGLTLGVSLLDLSRRCIEAALWATIIHESMKGEVNHELDYHTHNPLSPWSAILLLYKRYLKQLSSRNRKAIRRQEDRTPWWLCIVLFLVTATVAASLVFALGRVVDIYTVQQTQTSQYYEAVVAGDISAEEIDRATSVLNNTLSQVAYTWTITPLSSAQHVPTDRYFYLNRTETEGNVMTTTMETIHFAETFASQLDPVHPSGFGTYQNQSQVGGISTSESTKSVGSDAGVGPTTKAVGQIVRWPRWGSRVGCKLVENLERYITPHSTRANMTYLFIPWTAVNNIFDYMGLAPPTASDFRPVNFTGFMEGADTPNVTASESEVALMSKWWDNGVSHSFDWFPVRRGEDGNGWVSIEIIMVRLNESYTAMNSSFQAYGELGSRENRTRIGFDAAICVEEVKAYVLDAYNSSAGSPVSISLRYPGSYLNSSALSLGEDASKQEVPKRTGQILSTPGLQRNISSAGKFAVYNASHYNARNIILKDNGRDWWFAPNPTVVAFGGGTSPREYTKLDADNVAKIIANSDSQHLLPYLVGSQPVLAHIYPDKTVAYTYVYTVWLAIILAIVLVNGIVVSVFVPRLPLGVPRKDIGVTSWLAAIEDDPSAQAHLSPLPGKRFGNLQKRVARWGSSH
;
A
#
# COMPACT_ATOMS: atom_id res chain seq x y z
N MET A 1 8.19 -24.05 71.10
CA MET A 1 8.30 -23.66 72.52
C MET A 1 8.52 -22.14 72.60
N SER A 2 7.58 -21.44 73.25
CA SER A 2 7.73 -20.20 74.07
C SER A 2 8.76 -19.15 73.63
N HIS A 3 8.33 -18.04 72.99
CA HIS A 3 8.07 -16.69 73.60
C HIS A 3 9.34 -15.85 73.87
N ARG A 4 9.56 -14.74 73.13
CA ARG A 4 9.19 -13.31 73.42
C ARG A 4 10.49 -12.53 73.76
N GLU A 5 10.74 -11.26 73.41
CA GLU A 5 9.88 -10.15 72.97
C GLU A 5 10.71 -8.94 72.44
N ARG A 6 10.13 -8.20 71.46
CA ARG A 6 10.18 -6.74 71.18
C ARG A 6 11.51 -6.06 70.82
N THR A 7 11.58 -5.21 69.78
CA THR A 7 10.77 -3.98 69.62
C THR A 7 10.44 -3.56 68.17
N SER A 8 9.18 -3.24 67.95
CA SER A 8 8.65 -2.13 67.13
C SER A 8 7.77 -1.28 68.10
N PRO A 9 7.17 -0.09 67.79
CA PRO A 9 6.81 0.46 66.48
C PRO A 9 6.89 2.00 66.31
N SER A 10 6.66 2.51 65.10
CA SER A 10 5.84 3.72 64.89
C SER A 10 5.39 3.86 63.44
N SER A 11 4.13 3.48 63.21
CA SER A 11 3.30 3.91 62.09
C SER A 11 2.73 5.30 62.37
N SER A 12 2.78 6.20 61.40
CA SER A 12 1.94 7.40 61.36
C SER A 12 1.30 7.51 59.98
N SER A 13 -0.02 7.31 59.96
CA SER A 13 -0.93 7.54 58.84
C SER A 13 -1.70 8.85 59.07
N SER A 14 -1.84 9.69 58.03
CA SER A 14 -2.90 10.69 57.78
C SER A 14 -2.47 11.51 56.55
N SER A 15 -3.22 11.89 55.52
CA SER A 15 -4.61 11.69 55.04
C SER A 15 -4.77 12.57 53.78
N LEU A 16 -5.83 12.33 52.98
CA LEU A 16 -6.40 13.10 51.84
C LEU A 16 -6.09 12.50 50.45
N ALA A 17 -7.04 12.15 49.58
CA ALA A 17 -8.50 12.04 49.62
C ALA A 17 -8.95 11.21 48.39
N GLU A 18 -9.91 10.30 48.53
CA GLU A 18 -10.79 9.80 47.45
C GLU A 18 -12.07 10.67 47.46
N PRO A 19 -12.79 10.91 46.34
CA PRO A 19 -13.59 9.88 45.63
C PRO A 19 -13.87 10.21 44.12
N PRO A 20 -14.86 9.63 43.37
CA PRO A 20 -15.63 8.37 43.55
C PRO A 20 -15.62 7.42 42.33
N LYS A 21 -16.15 6.21 42.57
CA LYS A 21 -16.51 5.17 41.60
C LYS A 21 -17.81 5.46 40.83
N SER A 22 -17.88 4.76 39.68
CA SER A 22 -19.05 4.23 38.95
C SER A 22 -19.61 5.09 37.81
N VAL A 23 -19.51 4.56 36.57
CA VAL A 23 -20.67 4.17 35.74
C VAL A 23 -20.28 2.95 34.88
N SER A 24 -21.25 2.06 34.73
CA SER A 24 -21.29 0.76 34.07
C SER A 24 -21.03 0.74 32.56
N HIS A 25 -20.45 -0.37 32.10
CA HIS A 25 -20.47 -0.84 30.71
C HIS A 25 -21.89 -0.90 30.11
N PRO A 26 -22.00 -0.61 28.80
CA PRO A 26 -22.78 -1.49 27.94
C PRO A 26 -21.98 -1.94 26.70
N GLN A 27 -22.29 -3.16 26.27
CA GLN A 27 -21.87 -3.78 25.02
C GLN A 27 -22.92 -3.44 23.90
N PRO A 28 -22.77 -3.92 22.65
CA PRO A 28 -22.53 -3.12 21.44
C PRO A 28 -23.77 -2.90 20.54
N HIS A 29 -23.89 -1.73 19.90
CA HIS A 29 -24.79 -1.47 18.76
C HIS A 29 -24.09 -0.44 17.85
N GLU A 30 -23.84 -0.72 16.57
CA GLU A 30 -24.76 -0.76 15.41
C GLU A 30 -24.52 0.51 14.57
N TYR A 31 -24.22 0.32 13.30
CA TYR A 31 -23.78 1.37 12.37
C TYR A 31 -24.94 2.31 12.03
N ASP A 32 -24.72 3.62 12.15
CA ASP A 32 -25.56 4.62 11.49
C ASP A 32 -24.70 5.71 10.81
N LEU A 33 -24.93 5.87 9.51
CA LEU A 33 -24.30 6.86 8.64
C LEU A 33 -25.07 8.19 8.76
N SER A 34 -24.42 9.24 9.26
CA SER A 34 -24.92 10.61 9.15
C SER A 34 -23.88 11.54 8.52
N TYR A 35 -24.24 12.13 7.38
CA TYR A 35 -23.50 13.16 6.65
C TYR A 35 -23.36 14.44 7.49
N ALA A 36 -22.13 14.94 7.66
CA ALA A 36 -21.86 16.24 8.28
C ALA A 36 -21.78 17.34 7.22
N LEU A 37 -22.67 18.34 7.33
CA LEU A 37 -22.65 19.62 6.64
C LEU A 37 -21.52 20.50 7.19
N VAL A 38 -20.75 21.11 6.30
CA VAL A 38 -19.72 22.12 6.64
C VAL A 38 -20.36 23.51 6.61
N PRO A 39 -20.11 24.38 7.62
CA PRO A 39 -20.71 25.71 7.69
C PRO A 39 -19.98 26.75 6.85
N GLU A 40 -20.77 27.68 6.34
CA GLU A 40 -20.40 28.82 5.50
C GLU A 40 -20.08 30.04 6.39
N HIS A 41 -18.81 30.40 6.52
CA HIS A 41 -18.39 31.78 6.79
C HIS A 41 -16.90 31.95 6.48
N ASP A 42 -16.54 33.18 6.11
CA ASP A 42 -15.22 33.71 5.74
C ASP A 42 -14.74 33.45 4.32
N LYS A 43 -15.06 34.41 3.44
CA LYS A 43 -14.07 35.04 2.55
C LYS A 43 -14.61 36.38 2.01
N ALA A 44 -14.16 37.46 2.65
CA ALA A 44 -14.21 38.81 2.11
C ALA A 44 -12.81 39.18 1.56
N GLY A 45 -12.81 39.83 0.39
CA GLY A 45 -11.79 40.81 0.02
C GLY A 45 -10.60 40.31 -0.81
N TYR A 46 -10.68 40.47 -2.13
CA TYR A 46 -9.68 41.18 -2.94
C TYR A 46 -10.35 41.55 -4.28
N GLY A 47 -10.49 42.86 -4.53
CA GLY A 47 -11.02 43.39 -5.78
C GLY A 47 -9.89 43.77 -6.75
N TYR A 48 -10.18 43.71 -8.05
CA TYR A 48 -9.48 44.50 -9.08
C TYR A 48 -10.42 44.85 -10.25
N GLN A 49 -10.05 45.96 -10.90
CA GLN A 49 -10.84 46.88 -11.73
C GLN A 49 -11.29 46.36 -13.11
N TYR A 50 -12.35 47.01 -13.59
CA TYR A 50 -12.97 46.89 -14.91
C TYR A 50 -12.04 47.21 -16.09
N GLY A 51 -12.10 46.34 -17.10
CA GLY A 51 -11.81 46.65 -18.50
C GLY A 51 -12.75 45.82 -19.38
N GLU A 52 -13.66 46.49 -20.09
CA GLU A 52 -14.48 45.92 -21.18
C GLU A 52 -13.56 45.54 -22.36
N ALA A 53 -13.81 44.57 -23.24
CA ALA A 53 -15.04 44.09 -23.87
C ALA A 53 -14.79 42.67 -24.49
N PRO A 54 -15.55 42.16 -25.48
CA PRO A 54 -16.90 41.59 -25.34
C PRO A 54 -17.03 40.23 -26.06
N TRP A 55 -17.60 39.18 -25.45
CA TRP A 55 -18.22 38.09 -26.20
C TRP A 55 -19.29 37.41 -25.33
N ASN A 56 -20.56 37.56 -25.71
CA ASN A 56 -21.69 36.87 -25.12
C ASN A 56 -22.48 36.20 -26.26
N PRO A 57 -22.57 34.86 -26.32
CA PRO A 57 -23.37 34.17 -27.32
C PRO A 57 -24.74 33.86 -26.73
N TYR A 58 -25.62 34.86 -26.70
CA TYR A 58 -27.07 34.65 -26.62
C TYR A 58 -27.73 35.76 -27.44
N THR A 59 -27.99 35.45 -28.70
CA THR A 59 -28.87 36.25 -29.56
C THR A 59 -30.09 35.41 -29.91
N ASP A 60 -31.22 35.93 -29.43
CA ASP A 60 -32.59 35.53 -29.70
C ASP A 60 -32.87 35.50 -31.22
N PRO A 61 -33.38 34.39 -31.79
CA PRO A 61 -33.57 34.24 -33.22
C PRO A 61 -34.83 34.92 -33.79
N TYR A 62 -35.58 35.71 -33.02
CA TYR A 62 -36.81 36.35 -33.50
C TYR A 62 -36.75 37.89 -33.50
N ALA A 63 -35.83 38.45 -34.30
CA ALA A 63 -35.90 39.85 -34.72
C ALA A 63 -36.05 39.94 -36.24
N ALA A 64 -37.21 40.43 -36.67
CA ALA A 64 -37.60 40.64 -38.06
C ALA A 64 -36.64 41.63 -38.78
N LYS A 65 -36.26 41.30 -40.02
CA LYS A 65 -35.68 42.26 -40.96
C LYS A 65 -36.58 42.35 -42.20
N ASP A 66 -37.06 43.56 -42.41
CA ASP A 66 -37.66 44.04 -43.65
C ASP A 66 -36.56 44.79 -44.46
N PRO A 67 -36.82 45.29 -45.69
CA PRO A 67 -36.17 44.82 -46.91
C PRO A 67 -35.28 45.90 -47.55
N HIS A 68 -34.28 45.53 -48.36
CA HIS A 68 -33.83 46.24 -49.58
C HIS A 68 -32.53 45.62 -50.14
N SER A 69 -32.39 45.76 -51.46
CA SER A 69 -31.23 45.52 -52.35
C SER A 69 -31.02 44.11 -52.95
N THR A 70 -31.61 43.95 -54.15
CA THR A 70 -31.00 43.48 -55.43
C THR A 70 -30.25 42.14 -55.42
N ALA A 71 -30.85 41.06 -55.93
CA ALA A 71 -30.97 40.67 -57.35
C ALA A 71 -29.65 40.14 -57.94
N ASP A 72 -29.50 38.81 -57.97
CA ASP A 72 -28.74 38.08 -58.99
C ASP A 72 -29.48 36.79 -59.33
N SER A 73 -29.67 36.60 -60.62
CA SER A 73 -30.63 35.72 -61.29
C SER A 73 -29.91 34.66 -62.11
N ILE A 74 -30.36 33.40 -62.08
CA ILE A 74 -30.08 32.38 -63.14
C ILE A 74 -31.21 31.30 -63.09
N PRO A 75 -31.55 30.58 -64.18
CA PRO A 75 -32.30 31.01 -65.37
C PRO A 75 -33.67 30.29 -65.49
N LEU A 76 -34.65 30.96 -66.09
CA LEU A 76 -35.95 30.37 -66.47
C LEU A 76 -35.81 29.55 -67.76
N VAL A 77 -36.16 28.26 -67.69
CA VAL A 77 -36.42 27.41 -68.87
C VAL A 77 -37.85 27.71 -69.36
N PRO A 78 -38.08 28.02 -70.65
CA PRO A 78 -39.39 28.37 -71.15
C PRO A 78 -40.19 27.10 -71.46
N PHE A 79 -41.41 27.00 -70.91
CA PHE A 79 -42.44 26.10 -71.44
C PHE A 79 -43.60 26.93 -72.01
N PRO A 80 -44.10 26.58 -73.21
CA PRO A 80 -45.05 27.38 -73.97
C PRO A 80 -46.43 27.41 -73.31
N SER A 81 -47.05 28.58 -73.35
CA SER A 81 -48.42 28.83 -72.93
C SER A 81 -49.40 28.45 -74.04
N GLN A 82 -50.26 27.47 -73.78
CA GLN A 82 -51.51 27.30 -74.52
C GLN A 82 -52.56 26.72 -73.56
N PRO A 83 -53.71 27.38 -73.37
CA PRO A 83 -54.78 26.85 -72.53
C PRO A 83 -55.77 26.11 -73.42
N ASP A 84 -55.83 24.78 -73.30
CA ASP A 84 -57.00 24.02 -73.73
C ASP A 84 -57.83 23.68 -72.48
N HIS A 85 -59.09 24.08 -72.55
CA HIS A 85 -60.12 23.86 -71.56
C HIS A 85 -60.53 22.39 -71.47
N GLU A 86 -61.20 22.09 -70.35
CA GLU A 86 -61.90 20.84 -70.03
C GLU A 86 -60.99 19.72 -69.51
N HIS A 87 -61.10 19.40 -68.22
CA HIS A 87 -61.33 18.05 -67.69
C HIS A 87 -61.66 18.15 -66.19
N SER A 88 -62.76 17.50 -65.79
CA SER A 88 -63.29 17.39 -64.42
C SER A 88 -62.30 16.69 -63.47
N PRO A 89 -62.30 16.94 -62.15
CA PRO A 89 -61.34 16.30 -61.24
C PRO A 89 -61.61 14.79 -61.14
N GLN A 90 -60.70 13.98 -61.70
CA GLN A 90 -60.69 12.54 -61.48
C GLN A 90 -60.25 12.24 -60.05
N THR A 91 -61.16 11.68 -59.26
CA THR A 91 -60.84 10.96 -58.02
C THR A 91 -59.89 9.80 -58.34
N VAL A 92 -58.62 9.92 -57.93
CA VAL A 92 -57.64 8.83 -58.01
C VAL A 92 -57.98 7.78 -56.96
N HIS A 93 -58.59 6.67 -57.38
CA HIS A 93 -58.70 5.47 -56.56
C HIS A 93 -57.31 4.81 -56.44
N VAL A 94 -56.68 4.93 -55.27
CA VAL A 94 -55.48 4.15 -54.94
C VAL A 94 -55.89 2.68 -54.79
N ILE A 95 -55.51 1.85 -55.76
CA ILE A 95 -55.70 0.39 -55.71
C ILE A 95 -54.77 -0.17 -54.62
N PRO A 96 -55.28 -0.84 -53.56
CA PRO A 96 -54.41 -1.46 -52.55
C PRO A 96 -53.62 -2.60 -53.20
N ARG A 97 -52.29 -2.52 -53.22
CA ARG A 97 -51.45 -3.67 -53.61
C ARG A 97 -51.71 -4.85 -52.65
N HIS A 98 -51.79 -6.05 -53.23
CA HIS A 98 -52.03 -7.30 -52.51
C HIS A 98 -51.14 -7.41 -51.26
N ARG A 99 -51.77 -7.52 -50.08
CA ARG A 99 -51.08 -7.86 -48.83
C ARG A 99 -50.51 -9.27 -48.95
N PRO A 100 -49.20 -9.51 -48.71
CA PRO A 100 -48.71 -10.86 -48.58
C PRO A 100 -49.40 -11.55 -47.40
N SER A 101 -49.87 -12.78 -47.62
CA SER A 101 -50.59 -13.58 -46.62
C SER A 101 -49.62 -14.15 -45.58
N GLY A 102 -49.94 -13.98 -44.29
CA GLY A 102 -49.16 -14.51 -43.16
C GLY A 102 -48.87 -13.45 -42.10
N TRP A 103 -48.48 -13.88 -40.88
CA TRP A 103 -48.19 -12.95 -39.77
C TRP A 103 -46.98 -12.04 -40.07
N LEU A 104 -45.92 -12.57 -40.70
CA LEU A 104 -44.74 -11.82 -41.13
C LEU A 104 -45.03 -10.83 -42.27
N GLY A 105 -46.12 -11.04 -43.04
CA GLY A 105 -46.56 -10.11 -44.09
C GLY A 105 -47.09 -8.77 -43.57
N LYS A 106 -47.31 -8.64 -42.25
CA LYS A 106 -47.74 -7.41 -41.57
C LYS A 106 -46.57 -6.47 -41.22
N PHE A 107 -45.33 -6.96 -41.29
CA PHE A 107 -44.13 -6.22 -40.93
C PHE A 107 -43.26 -5.87 -42.15
N GLU A 108 -42.44 -4.83 -42.02
CA GLU A 108 -41.47 -4.43 -43.04
C GLU A 108 -40.33 -5.45 -43.19
N PRO A 109 -39.63 -5.49 -44.35
CA PRO A 109 -38.44 -6.33 -44.50
C PRO A 109 -37.35 -5.90 -43.51
N ILE A 110 -36.76 -6.89 -42.85
CA ILE A 110 -35.74 -6.70 -41.80
C ILE A 110 -34.50 -5.99 -42.38
N PRO A 111 -33.91 -4.99 -41.70
CA PRO A 111 -32.61 -4.42 -42.04
C PRO A 111 -31.46 -5.41 -41.84
N VAL A 112 -31.31 -6.39 -42.73
CA VAL A 112 -30.32 -7.47 -42.57
C VAL A 112 -28.89 -6.93 -42.37
N THR A 113 -28.48 -5.92 -43.15
CA THR A 113 -27.13 -5.35 -43.08
C THR A 113 -26.85 -4.67 -41.74
N ARG A 114 -27.75 -3.79 -41.27
CA ARG A 114 -27.58 -3.07 -40.00
C ARG A 114 -27.71 -4.00 -38.79
N LEU A 115 -28.59 -5.01 -38.87
CA LEU A 115 -28.76 -6.01 -37.82
C LEU A 115 -27.51 -6.91 -37.69
N ILE A 116 -26.90 -7.33 -38.80
CA ILE A 116 -25.64 -8.09 -38.79
C ILE A 116 -24.52 -7.26 -38.16
N ILE A 117 -24.39 -5.98 -38.51
CA ILE A 117 -23.39 -5.08 -37.90
C ILE A 117 -23.62 -4.98 -36.39
N HIS A 118 -24.87 -4.81 -35.94
CA HIS A 118 -25.20 -4.75 -34.52
C HIS A 118 -24.88 -6.05 -33.77
N LEU A 119 -25.19 -7.21 -34.36
CA LEU A 119 -24.83 -8.54 -33.85
C LEU A 119 -23.32 -8.64 -33.64
N ILE A 120 -22.54 -8.31 -34.68
CA ILE A 120 -21.07 -8.35 -34.63
C ILE A 120 -20.56 -7.42 -33.53
N LEU A 121 -21.07 -6.19 -33.43
CA LEU A 121 -20.69 -5.23 -32.38
C LEU A 121 -20.99 -5.78 -30.99
N CYS A 122 -22.16 -6.39 -30.75
CA CYS A 122 -22.51 -6.98 -29.46
C CYS A 122 -21.57 -8.15 -29.09
N PHE A 123 -21.27 -9.03 -30.04
CA PHE A 123 -20.37 -10.17 -29.80
C PHE A 123 -18.92 -9.72 -29.57
N LEU A 124 -18.41 -8.75 -30.34
CA LEU A 124 -17.05 -8.22 -30.17
C LEU A 124 -16.88 -7.39 -28.90
N SER A 125 -17.95 -6.76 -28.41
CA SER A 125 -17.91 -5.94 -27.19
C SER A 125 -17.49 -6.75 -25.96
N PHE A 126 -17.87 -8.03 -25.86
CA PHE A 126 -17.49 -8.88 -24.73
C PHE A 126 -15.97 -9.08 -24.59
N PRO A 127 -15.26 -9.66 -25.60
CA PRO A 127 -13.82 -9.86 -25.51
C PRO A 127 -13.06 -8.54 -25.44
N VAL A 128 -13.54 -7.48 -26.11
CA VAL A 128 -12.92 -6.15 -26.08
C VAL A 128 -12.96 -5.56 -24.67
N VAL A 129 -14.13 -5.54 -24.01
CA VAL A 129 -14.25 -5.03 -22.64
C VAL A 129 -13.45 -5.89 -21.67
N TYR A 130 -13.51 -7.22 -21.79
CA TYR A 130 -12.82 -8.13 -20.89
C TYR A 130 -11.28 -8.04 -20.99
N LEU A 131 -10.72 -8.14 -22.20
CA LEU A 131 -9.28 -8.21 -22.40
C LEU A 131 -8.58 -6.88 -22.12
N ILE A 132 -9.14 -5.77 -22.60
CA ILE A 132 -8.53 -4.45 -22.41
C ILE A 132 -8.64 -4.00 -20.95
N SER A 133 -9.77 -4.27 -20.28
CA SER A 133 -9.88 -3.97 -18.84
C SER A 133 -8.85 -4.76 -18.04
N ARG A 134 -8.62 -6.04 -18.36
CA ARG A 134 -7.60 -6.86 -17.71
C ARG A 134 -6.18 -6.39 -18.02
N ALA A 135 -5.91 -5.95 -19.25
CA ALA A 135 -4.61 -5.40 -19.64
C ALA A 135 -4.30 -4.06 -18.93
N ALA A 136 -5.32 -3.31 -18.51
CA ALA A 136 -5.15 -2.08 -17.73
C ALA A 136 -4.82 -2.35 -16.24
N SER A 137 -4.86 -3.60 -15.79
CA SER A 137 -4.57 -3.98 -14.41
C SER A 137 -3.08 -3.81 -14.07
N GLY A 138 -2.78 -3.29 -12.88
CA GLY A 138 -1.41 -3.04 -12.41
C GLY A 138 -0.86 -1.65 -12.77
N LEU A 139 -1.64 -0.82 -13.46
CA LEU A 139 -1.31 0.58 -13.73
C LEU A 139 -1.69 1.49 -12.55
N SER A 140 -1.35 2.78 -12.65
CA SER A 140 -1.82 3.77 -11.68
C SER A 140 -3.35 3.91 -11.78
N LEU A 141 -3.98 4.36 -10.69
CA LEU A 141 -5.43 4.58 -10.63
C LEU A 141 -5.93 5.50 -11.76
N PHE A 142 -5.17 6.56 -12.06
CA PHE A 142 -5.52 7.51 -13.12
C PHE A 142 -5.57 6.82 -14.49
N TRP A 143 -4.50 6.11 -14.88
CA TRP A 143 -4.43 5.44 -16.17
C TRP A 143 -5.46 4.32 -16.30
N THR A 144 -5.67 3.56 -15.23
CA THR A 144 -6.68 2.51 -15.20
C THR A 144 -8.09 3.07 -15.42
N ARG A 145 -8.46 4.16 -14.72
CA ARG A 145 -9.75 4.84 -14.91
C ARG A 145 -9.90 5.43 -16.30
N LEU A 146 -8.84 6.02 -16.86
CA LEU A 146 -8.86 6.60 -18.20
C LEU A 146 -9.09 5.52 -19.27
N ILE A 147 -8.35 4.40 -19.20
CA ILE A 147 -8.47 3.30 -20.16
C ILE A 147 -9.84 2.63 -20.04
N VAL A 148 -10.24 2.22 -18.84
CA VAL A 148 -11.52 1.53 -18.60
C VAL A 148 -12.71 2.45 -18.93
N GLY A 149 -12.65 3.71 -18.49
CA GLY A 149 -13.70 4.70 -18.75
C GLY A 149 -13.83 5.04 -20.24
N GLY A 150 -12.70 5.27 -20.92
CA GLY A 150 -12.68 5.49 -22.37
C GLY A 150 -13.21 4.29 -23.16
N LEU A 151 -12.81 3.07 -22.76
CA LEU A 151 -13.28 1.83 -23.36
C LEU A 151 -14.79 1.62 -23.19
N CYS A 152 -15.30 1.67 -21.95
CA CYS A 152 -16.72 1.48 -21.66
C CYS A 152 -17.57 2.59 -22.28
N GLY A 153 -17.06 3.82 -22.31
CA GLY A 153 -17.65 4.95 -23.01
C GLY A 153 -17.77 4.69 -24.51
N GLY A 154 -16.67 4.35 -25.18
CA GLY A 154 -16.65 4.08 -26.62
C GLY A 154 -17.53 2.90 -27.04
N VAL A 155 -17.46 1.79 -26.31
CA VAL A 155 -18.31 0.61 -26.55
C VAL A 155 -19.78 0.93 -26.29
N GLY A 156 -20.10 1.62 -25.19
CA GLY A 156 -21.47 2.02 -24.88
C GLY A 156 -22.05 2.97 -25.92
N LEU A 157 -21.28 3.95 -26.40
CA LEU A 157 -21.71 4.90 -27.43
C LEU A 157 -21.93 4.21 -28.78
N THR A 158 -21.01 3.34 -29.21
CA THR A 158 -21.12 2.62 -30.49
C THR A 158 -22.31 1.66 -30.50
N LEU A 159 -22.53 0.91 -29.41
CA LEU A 159 -23.72 0.07 -29.24
C LEU A 159 -25.01 0.90 -29.18
N GLY A 160 -25.00 2.02 -28.46
CA GLY A 160 -26.14 2.92 -28.34
C GLY A 160 -26.54 3.56 -29.67
N VAL A 161 -25.57 4.06 -30.45
CA VAL A 161 -25.81 4.62 -31.79
C VAL A 161 -26.32 3.54 -32.74
N SER A 162 -25.73 2.35 -32.73
CA SER A 162 -26.18 1.23 -33.54
C SER A 162 -27.63 0.83 -33.19
N LEU A 163 -27.98 0.82 -31.91
CA LEU A 163 -29.33 0.52 -31.42
C LEU A 163 -30.34 1.61 -31.83
N LEU A 164 -29.97 2.88 -31.73
CA LEU A 164 -30.80 4.01 -32.17
C LEU A 164 -31.03 4.00 -33.68
N ASP A 165 -30.02 3.69 -34.50
CA ASP A 165 -30.16 3.62 -35.95
C ASP A 165 -31.06 2.45 -36.41
N LEU A 166 -31.07 1.33 -35.67
CA LEU A 166 -32.07 0.27 -35.88
C LEU A 166 -33.48 0.75 -35.51
N SER A 167 -33.62 1.52 -34.42
CA SER A 167 -34.90 2.04 -33.93
C SER A 167 -35.51 3.16 -34.75
N ARG A 168 -34.70 3.85 -35.54
CA ARG A 168 -35.12 4.89 -36.48
C ARG A 168 -36.29 4.45 -37.35
N ARG A 169 -36.24 3.22 -37.84
CA ARG A 169 -37.30 2.64 -38.70
C ARG A 169 -38.66 2.57 -38.02
N CYS A 170 -38.68 2.30 -36.72
CA CYS A 170 -39.88 2.15 -35.92
C CYS A 170 -40.57 3.50 -35.69
N ILE A 171 -39.80 4.55 -35.38
CA ILE A 171 -40.33 5.91 -35.18
C ILE A 171 -40.72 6.58 -36.50
N GLU A 172 -39.96 6.35 -37.58
CA GLU A 172 -40.31 6.81 -38.93
C GLU A 172 -41.64 6.21 -39.40
N ALA A 173 -41.84 4.90 -39.21
CA ALA A 173 -43.09 4.25 -39.57
C ALA A 173 -44.28 4.80 -38.75
N ALA A 174 -44.08 5.03 -37.45
CA ALA A 174 -45.11 5.62 -36.59
C ALA A 174 -45.46 7.06 -36.99
N LEU A 175 -44.47 7.87 -37.42
CA LEU A 175 -44.67 9.23 -37.92
C LEU A 175 -45.46 9.24 -39.23
N TRP A 176 -45.04 8.45 -40.22
CA TRP A 176 -45.75 8.34 -41.51
C TRP A 176 -47.17 7.80 -41.36
N ALA A 177 -47.40 6.83 -40.48
CA ALA A 177 -48.74 6.38 -40.16
C ALA A 177 -49.61 7.49 -39.53
N THR A 178 -49.00 8.41 -38.79
CA THR A 178 -49.72 9.57 -38.21
C THR A 178 -50.07 10.58 -39.31
N ILE A 179 -49.16 10.84 -40.25
CA ILE A 179 -49.40 11.69 -41.43
C ILE A 179 -50.58 11.15 -42.25
N ILE A 180 -50.56 9.86 -42.59
CA ILE A 180 -51.59 9.23 -43.44
C ILE A 180 -52.97 9.26 -42.75
N HIS A 181 -53.04 9.00 -41.43
CA HIS A 181 -54.30 9.06 -40.71
C HIS A 181 -54.85 10.49 -40.54
N GLU A 182 -53.99 11.51 -40.52
CA GLU A 182 -54.41 12.92 -40.45
C GLU A 182 -54.80 13.46 -41.84
N SER A 183 -54.10 13.08 -42.91
CA SER A 183 -54.45 13.46 -44.28
C SER A 183 -55.81 12.87 -44.72
N MET A 184 -56.13 11.64 -44.30
CA MET A 184 -57.45 11.04 -44.51
C MET A 184 -58.60 11.78 -43.81
N LYS A 185 -58.31 12.66 -42.85
CA LYS A 185 -59.30 13.50 -42.16
C LYS A 185 -59.44 14.90 -42.77
N GLY A 186 -58.64 15.23 -43.79
CA GLY A 186 -58.63 16.55 -44.44
C GLY A 186 -57.99 17.67 -43.60
N GLU A 187 -57.24 17.32 -42.53
CA GLU A 187 -56.51 18.28 -41.70
C GLU A 187 -55.04 18.35 -42.15
N VAL A 188 -54.61 19.51 -42.67
CA VAL A 188 -53.19 19.79 -42.95
C VAL A 188 -52.55 20.34 -41.67
N ASN A 189 -51.65 19.58 -41.05
CA ASN A 189 -51.02 19.98 -39.79
C ASN A 189 -49.63 20.58 -40.01
N HIS A 190 -49.50 21.89 -39.79
CA HIS A 190 -48.23 22.62 -39.76
C HIS A 190 -47.33 22.24 -38.56
N GLU A 191 -47.86 21.55 -37.54
CA GLU A 191 -47.13 21.14 -36.33
C GLU A 191 -46.21 19.92 -36.52
N LEU A 192 -46.20 19.30 -37.71
CA LEU A 192 -45.33 18.13 -37.97
C LEU A 192 -43.87 18.49 -38.28
N ASP A 193 -43.59 19.77 -38.51
CA ASP A 193 -42.26 20.29 -38.82
C ASP A 193 -41.25 20.07 -37.67
N TYR A 194 -41.74 20.00 -36.43
CA TYR A 194 -40.90 19.70 -35.27
C TYR A 194 -40.42 18.22 -35.25
N HIS A 195 -41.23 17.30 -35.75
CA HIS A 195 -40.90 15.87 -35.77
C HIS A 195 -40.00 15.46 -36.95
N THR A 196 -39.97 16.27 -38.01
CA THR A 196 -39.10 16.09 -39.17
C THR A 196 -37.68 16.61 -38.93
N HIS A 197 -37.53 17.65 -38.10
CA HIS A 197 -36.24 18.25 -37.80
C HIS A 197 -35.34 17.37 -36.89
N ASN A 198 -35.93 16.61 -35.95
CA ASN A 198 -35.19 15.72 -35.04
C ASN A 198 -35.95 14.40 -34.76
N PRO A 199 -36.00 13.46 -35.73
CA PRO A 199 -36.78 12.23 -35.60
C PRO A 199 -36.23 11.22 -34.59
N LEU A 200 -34.94 11.34 -34.22
CA LEU A 200 -34.26 10.45 -33.27
C LEU A 200 -34.30 10.97 -31.81
N SER A 201 -34.94 12.13 -31.56
CA SER A 201 -35.02 12.68 -30.22
C SER A 201 -36.08 11.94 -29.38
N PRO A 202 -35.77 11.51 -28.14
CA PRO A 202 -36.77 10.97 -27.22
C PRO A 202 -37.93 11.95 -26.97
N TRP A 203 -37.64 13.26 -26.97
CA TRP A 203 -38.66 14.30 -26.76
C TRP A 203 -39.65 14.38 -27.92
N SER A 204 -39.18 14.27 -29.17
CA SER A 204 -40.07 14.26 -30.33
C SER A 204 -40.96 13.00 -30.35
N ALA A 205 -40.44 11.85 -29.88
CA ALA A 205 -41.25 10.65 -29.69
C ALA A 205 -42.28 10.77 -28.57
N ILE A 206 -41.97 11.42 -27.43
CA ILE A 206 -42.92 11.69 -26.34
C ILE A 206 -44.06 12.59 -26.83
N LEU A 207 -43.74 13.67 -27.56
CA LEU A 207 -44.75 14.56 -28.15
C LEU A 207 -45.64 13.81 -29.15
N LEU A 208 -45.07 12.92 -29.97
CA LEU A 208 -45.82 12.08 -30.91
C LEU A 208 -46.76 11.12 -30.16
N LEU A 209 -46.31 10.53 -29.05
CA LEU A 209 -47.12 9.67 -28.19
C LEU A 209 -48.26 10.47 -27.52
N TYR A 210 -47.95 11.65 -26.99
CA TYR A 210 -48.91 12.56 -26.36
C TYR A 210 -50.01 12.96 -27.36
N LYS A 211 -49.63 13.39 -28.58
CA LYS A 211 -50.56 13.73 -29.66
C LYS A 211 -51.47 12.55 -29.99
N ARG A 212 -50.89 11.36 -30.13
CA ARG A 212 -51.63 10.17 -30.52
C ARG A 212 -52.54 9.64 -29.41
N TYR A 213 -52.13 9.72 -28.14
CA TYR A 213 -52.90 9.21 -27.01
C TYR A 213 -54.04 10.18 -26.60
N LEU A 214 -53.75 11.47 -26.44
CA LEU A 214 -54.73 12.44 -25.92
C LEU A 214 -55.69 12.97 -26.98
N LYS A 215 -55.24 13.20 -28.22
CA LYS A 215 -56.14 13.64 -29.32
C LYS A 215 -57.11 12.51 -29.71
N GLN A 216 -56.72 11.25 -29.49
CA GLN A 216 -57.56 10.06 -29.70
C GLN A 216 -58.56 9.80 -28.56
N LEU A 217 -58.27 10.30 -27.33
CA LEU A 217 -59.21 10.31 -26.19
C LEU A 217 -60.24 11.46 -26.26
N SER A 218 -59.85 12.63 -26.78
CA SER A 218 -60.69 13.84 -26.87
C SER A 218 -61.79 13.79 -27.94
N SER A 219 -61.65 12.91 -28.94
CA SER A 219 -62.60 12.86 -30.07
C SER A 219 -63.87 12.05 -29.75
N ARG A 220 -65.02 12.75 -29.70
CA ARG A 220 -66.39 12.19 -29.76
C ARG A 220 -66.66 11.34 -31.02
N ASN A 221 -65.73 11.26 -31.97
CA ASN A 221 -65.86 10.56 -33.26
C ASN A 221 -65.19 9.17 -33.31
N ARG A 222 -65.43 8.31 -32.31
CA ARG A 222 -65.08 6.86 -32.41
C ARG A 222 -65.81 6.11 -33.53
N LYS A 223 -66.88 6.69 -34.12
CA LYS A 223 -67.77 5.99 -35.06
C LYS A 223 -67.45 6.20 -36.55
N ALA A 224 -66.79 7.29 -36.96
CA ALA A 224 -66.44 7.54 -38.37
C ALA A 224 -65.16 6.80 -38.83
N ILE A 225 -64.23 6.63 -37.88
CA ILE A 225 -62.91 6.00 -37.99
C ILE A 225 -63.02 4.47 -38.25
N ARG A 226 -64.07 3.80 -37.75
CA ARG A 226 -64.27 2.34 -37.88
C ARG A 226 -64.53 1.79 -39.29
N ARG A 227 -64.80 2.60 -40.31
CA ARG A 227 -65.31 2.08 -41.60
C ARG A 227 -64.24 1.63 -42.60
N GLN A 228 -62.94 1.89 -42.38
CA GLN A 228 -61.90 1.40 -43.30
C GLN A 228 -60.51 1.13 -42.68
N GLU A 229 -60.40 1.08 -41.35
CA GLU A 229 -59.14 1.41 -40.69
C GLU A 229 -58.19 0.26 -40.32
N ASP A 230 -56.91 0.61 -40.45
CA ASP A 230 -55.72 -0.05 -39.92
C ASP A 230 -55.86 -0.33 -38.40
N ARG A 231 -55.81 -1.62 -38.00
CA ARG A 231 -55.91 -2.08 -36.60
C ARG A 231 -54.57 -2.10 -35.86
N THR A 232 -53.49 -1.61 -36.45
CA THR A 232 -52.16 -1.71 -35.85
C THR A 232 -51.98 -0.73 -34.68
N PRO A 233 -51.52 -1.20 -33.50
CA PRO A 233 -51.30 -0.37 -32.32
C PRO A 233 -49.97 0.38 -32.41
N TRP A 234 -49.91 1.41 -33.25
CA TRP A 234 -48.69 2.20 -33.48
C TRP A 234 -48.10 2.91 -32.24
N TRP A 235 -48.87 3.09 -31.17
CA TRP A 235 -48.36 3.59 -29.90
C TRP A 235 -47.28 2.65 -29.31
N LEU A 236 -47.37 1.33 -29.57
CA LEU A 236 -46.37 0.36 -29.16
C LEU A 236 -45.01 0.60 -29.85
N CYS A 237 -45.00 1.05 -31.10
CA CYS A 237 -43.76 1.40 -31.82
C CYS A 237 -43.06 2.61 -31.18
N ILE A 238 -43.84 3.61 -30.77
CA ILE A 238 -43.32 4.81 -30.10
C ILE A 238 -42.79 4.45 -28.70
N VAL A 239 -43.53 3.64 -27.94
CA VAL A 239 -43.08 3.15 -26.62
C VAL A 239 -41.83 2.29 -26.75
N LEU A 240 -41.78 1.40 -27.75
CA LEU A 240 -40.61 0.57 -28.03
C LEU A 240 -39.38 1.44 -28.32
N PHE A 241 -39.51 2.45 -29.18
CA PHE A 241 -38.44 3.43 -29.45
C PHE A 241 -37.97 4.15 -28.17
N LEU A 242 -38.90 4.59 -27.31
CA LEU A 242 -38.55 5.25 -26.05
C LEU A 242 -37.78 4.32 -25.11
N VAL A 243 -38.20 3.05 -24.98
CA VAL A 243 -37.46 2.04 -24.20
C VAL A 243 -36.06 1.83 -24.78
N THR A 244 -35.95 1.69 -26.10
CA THR A 244 -34.67 1.53 -26.79
C THR A 244 -33.75 2.73 -26.62
N ALA A 245 -34.28 3.96 -26.67
CA ALA A 245 -33.53 5.18 -26.42
C ALA A 245 -33.05 5.28 -24.96
N THR A 246 -33.87 4.81 -24.02
CA THR A 246 -33.50 4.75 -22.59
C THR A 246 -32.39 3.73 -22.36
N VAL A 247 -32.49 2.54 -22.96
CA VAL A 247 -31.42 1.53 -22.94
C VAL A 247 -30.14 2.08 -23.55
N ALA A 248 -30.23 2.72 -24.73
CA ALA A 248 -29.09 3.33 -25.41
C ALA A 248 -28.40 4.39 -24.54
N ALA A 249 -29.16 5.27 -23.89
CA ALA A 249 -28.62 6.30 -23.00
C ALA A 249 -27.97 5.71 -21.74
N SER A 250 -28.50 4.61 -21.20
CA SER A 250 -27.98 3.96 -19.99
C SER A 250 -26.73 3.09 -20.21
N LEU A 251 -26.40 2.75 -21.47
CA LEU A 251 -25.36 1.76 -21.79
C LEU A 251 -23.98 2.12 -21.28
N VAL A 252 -23.56 3.37 -21.45
CA VAL A 252 -22.25 3.85 -20.99
C VAL A 252 -22.12 3.71 -19.48
N PHE A 253 -23.18 4.06 -18.75
CA PHE A 253 -23.22 3.92 -17.30
C PHE A 253 -23.22 2.45 -16.86
N ALA A 254 -24.05 1.61 -17.49
CA ALA A 254 -24.15 0.19 -17.17
C ALA A 254 -22.81 -0.53 -17.39
N LEU A 255 -22.15 -0.31 -18.53
CA LEU A 255 -20.83 -0.88 -18.82
C LEU A 255 -19.76 -0.37 -17.86
N GLY A 256 -19.80 0.93 -17.50
CA GLY A 256 -18.89 1.50 -16.52
C GLY A 256 -19.02 0.91 -15.11
N ARG A 257 -20.19 0.36 -14.74
CA ARG A 257 -20.44 -0.30 -13.44
C ARG A 257 -20.10 -1.80 -13.44
N VAL A 258 -19.88 -2.40 -14.60
CA VAL A 258 -19.48 -3.82 -14.72
C VAL A 258 -18.00 -4.04 -14.43
N VAL A 259 -17.19 -2.99 -14.60
CA VAL A 259 -15.75 -3.03 -14.31
C VAL A 259 -15.51 -2.36 -12.96
N ASP A 260 -15.15 -3.18 -11.98
CA ASP A 260 -14.71 -2.70 -10.67
C ASP A 260 -13.22 -2.38 -10.70
N ILE A 261 -12.83 -1.28 -10.07
CA ILE A 261 -11.44 -0.83 -9.98
C ILE A 261 -11.11 -0.67 -8.49
N TYR A 262 -10.31 -1.58 -7.95
CA TYR A 262 -9.84 -1.51 -6.58
C TYR A 262 -8.34 -1.20 -6.55
N THR A 263 -7.90 -0.53 -5.49
CA THR A 263 -6.50 -0.14 -5.31
C THR A 263 -5.83 -1.00 -4.27
N VAL A 264 -4.57 -1.37 -4.51
CA VAL A 264 -3.73 -2.08 -3.56
C VAL A 264 -2.43 -1.28 -3.40
N GLN A 265 -1.97 -1.13 -2.15
CA GLN A 265 -0.64 -0.63 -1.87
C GLN A 265 0.36 -1.76 -2.06
N GLN A 266 1.34 -1.55 -2.93
CA GLN A 266 2.39 -2.52 -3.19
C GLN A 266 3.73 -1.90 -2.84
N THR A 267 4.55 -2.65 -2.12
CA THR A 267 5.95 -2.28 -1.89
C THR A 267 6.70 -2.22 -3.22
N GLN A 268 7.63 -1.29 -3.34
CA GLN A 268 8.47 -1.15 -4.52
C GLN A 268 9.88 -0.79 -4.10
N THR A 269 10.87 -1.17 -4.90
CA THR A 269 12.29 -0.88 -4.67
C THR A 269 12.95 -0.20 -5.86
N SER A 270 12.15 0.23 -6.85
CA SER A 270 12.61 0.79 -8.13
C SER A 270 12.98 2.26 -8.06
N GLN A 271 12.33 3.02 -7.18
CA GLN A 271 12.52 4.46 -7.03
C GLN A 271 12.70 4.80 -5.56
N TYR A 272 13.71 5.62 -5.26
CA TYR A 272 13.96 6.08 -3.91
C TYR A 272 14.19 7.59 -3.83
N TYR A 273 14.08 8.14 -2.63
CA TYR A 273 14.62 9.45 -2.29
C TYR A 273 15.53 9.32 -1.06
N GLU A 274 16.41 10.31 -0.89
CA GLU A 274 17.35 10.37 0.23
C GLU A 274 16.68 11.03 1.44
N ALA A 275 16.85 10.43 2.62
CA ALA A 275 16.35 10.96 3.88
C ALA A 275 17.36 10.72 5.02
N VAL A 276 17.05 11.23 6.22
CA VAL A 276 17.90 11.11 7.42
C VAL A 276 17.27 10.14 8.40
N VAL A 277 18.10 9.31 9.02
CA VAL A 277 17.75 8.46 10.18
C VAL A 277 18.80 8.56 11.27
N ALA A 278 18.42 8.21 12.51
CA ALA A 278 19.37 8.00 13.59
C ALA A 278 20.18 6.74 13.28
N GLY A 279 21.50 6.84 13.22
CA GLY A 279 22.33 5.69 12.88
C GLY A 279 23.69 5.66 13.54
N ASP A 280 24.31 6.82 13.75
CA ASP A 280 25.68 6.91 14.26
C ASP A 280 25.74 7.61 15.63
N ILE A 281 26.94 7.69 16.21
CA ILE A 281 27.16 8.26 17.54
C ILE A 281 28.01 9.53 17.45
N SER A 282 27.55 10.59 18.12
CA SER A 282 28.20 11.89 18.22
C SER A 282 29.31 11.90 19.31
N ALA A 283 30.20 12.90 19.26
CA ALA A 283 31.29 13.03 20.23
C ALA A 283 30.77 13.18 21.68
N GLU A 284 29.70 13.95 21.90
CA GLU A 284 29.10 14.15 23.23
C GLU A 284 28.54 12.85 23.82
N GLU A 285 28.02 11.97 22.96
CA GLU A 285 27.51 10.66 23.36
C GLU A 285 28.64 9.68 23.68
N ILE A 286 29.78 9.76 22.97
CA ILE A 286 30.99 8.99 23.28
C ILE A 286 31.53 9.36 24.67
N ASP A 287 31.59 10.65 25.00
CA ASP A 287 32.02 11.13 26.32
C ASP A 287 31.08 10.62 27.42
N ARG A 288 29.77 10.64 27.16
CA ARG A 288 28.75 10.14 28.08
C ARG A 288 28.86 8.63 28.30
N ALA A 289 29.02 7.85 27.23
CA ALA A 289 29.24 6.42 27.30
C ALA A 289 30.50 6.08 28.12
N THR A 290 31.57 6.85 27.92
CA THR A 290 32.83 6.72 28.68
C THR A 290 32.61 6.96 30.17
N SER A 291 31.86 8.00 30.52
CA SER A 291 31.51 8.30 31.92
C SER A 291 30.69 7.18 32.56
N VAL A 292 29.65 6.69 31.86
CA VAL A 292 28.80 5.59 32.34
C VAL A 292 29.62 4.30 32.51
N LEU A 293 30.49 3.98 31.55
CA LEU A 293 31.38 2.82 31.60
C LEU A 293 32.26 2.82 32.86
N ASN A 294 33.01 3.91 33.06
CA ASN A 294 34.01 3.98 34.12
C ASN A 294 33.38 4.05 35.52
N ASN A 295 32.25 4.75 35.64
CA ASN A 295 31.62 4.99 36.94
C ASN A 295 30.65 3.89 37.36
N THR A 296 30.07 3.13 36.42
CA THR A 296 28.99 2.18 36.72
C THR A 296 29.16 0.80 36.08
N LEU A 297 29.26 0.70 34.75
CA LEU A 297 29.11 -0.59 34.06
C LEU A 297 30.32 -1.52 34.24
N SER A 298 31.54 -0.97 34.30
CA SER A 298 32.76 -1.74 34.53
C SER A 298 32.96 -2.18 35.99
N GLN A 299 32.17 -1.65 36.92
CA GLN A 299 32.29 -1.95 38.34
C GLN A 299 31.53 -3.25 38.67
N VAL A 300 32.30 -4.33 38.85
CA VAL A 300 31.77 -5.68 39.18
C VAL A 300 30.86 -5.65 40.42
N ALA A 301 31.16 -4.79 41.39
CA ALA A 301 30.38 -4.63 42.62
C ALA A 301 28.91 -4.26 42.36
N TYR A 302 28.62 -3.51 41.29
CA TYR A 302 27.27 -3.09 40.97
C TYR A 302 26.56 -4.04 40.00
N THR A 303 27.31 -4.71 39.11
CA THR A 303 26.73 -5.49 37.98
C THR A 303 25.59 -4.70 37.32
N TRP A 304 25.85 -3.42 37.03
CA TRP A 304 24.81 -2.45 36.67
C TRP A 304 24.33 -2.67 35.23
N THR A 305 23.04 -2.42 34.97
CA THR A 305 22.47 -2.45 33.61
C THR A 305 21.70 -1.16 33.38
N ILE A 306 21.75 -0.63 32.16
CA ILE A 306 21.13 0.65 31.82
C ILE A 306 19.60 0.52 31.84
N THR A 307 19.07 -0.59 31.32
CA THR A 307 17.65 -0.97 31.45
C THR A 307 17.47 -1.98 32.58
N PRO A 308 16.46 -1.82 33.46
CA PRO A 308 16.10 -2.87 34.41
C PRO A 308 15.44 -4.06 33.69
N LEU A 309 15.67 -5.29 34.17
CA LEU A 309 15.09 -6.51 33.56
C LEU A 309 13.55 -6.48 33.50
N SER A 310 12.90 -5.83 34.48
CA SER A 310 11.44 -5.66 34.51
C SER A 310 10.89 -4.81 33.36
N SER A 311 11.75 -4.05 32.68
CA SER A 311 11.39 -3.15 31.58
C SER A 311 11.74 -3.75 30.21
N ALA A 312 11.77 -5.09 30.08
CA ALA A 312 12.09 -5.79 28.83
C ALA A 312 11.25 -5.33 27.61
N GLN A 313 10.05 -4.79 27.82
CA GLN A 313 9.22 -4.20 26.75
C GLN A 313 9.83 -2.93 26.13
N HIS A 314 10.79 -2.29 26.79
CA HIS A 314 11.41 -1.03 26.35
C HIS A 314 12.73 -1.22 25.57
N VAL A 315 13.20 -2.47 25.41
CA VAL A 315 14.37 -2.78 24.58
C VAL A 315 13.93 -3.38 23.24
N PRO A 316 14.71 -3.21 22.16
CA PRO A 316 14.37 -3.82 20.88
C PRO A 316 14.34 -5.33 20.98
N THR A 317 13.47 -5.97 20.21
CA THR A 317 13.49 -7.42 20.04
C THR A 317 14.63 -7.85 19.10
N ASP A 318 15.14 -9.07 19.29
CA ASP A 318 16.08 -9.69 18.34
C ASP A 318 15.42 -9.95 16.99
N ARG A 319 16.16 -9.64 15.93
CA ARG A 319 15.83 -9.98 14.55
C ARG A 319 17.06 -10.57 13.88
N TYR A 320 16.94 -11.77 13.34
CA TYR A 320 18.05 -12.42 12.66
C TYR A 320 17.77 -12.71 11.18
N PHE A 321 18.84 -12.78 10.40
CA PHE A 321 18.85 -13.21 9.01
C PHE A 321 19.91 -14.29 8.80
N TYR A 322 19.65 -15.21 7.89
CA TYR A 322 20.61 -16.24 7.50
C TYR A 322 21.47 -15.77 6.33
N LEU A 323 22.79 -15.96 6.43
CA LEU A 323 23.75 -15.65 5.38
C LEU A 323 24.56 -16.91 5.05
N ASN A 324 24.61 -17.28 3.77
CA ASN A 324 25.47 -18.38 3.34
C ASN A 324 26.88 -17.86 3.07
N ARG A 325 27.87 -18.36 3.82
CA ARG A 325 29.29 -18.17 3.54
C ARG A 325 29.78 -19.38 2.74
N THR A 326 30.18 -19.15 1.50
CA THR A 326 30.85 -20.13 0.65
C THR A 326 32.35 -19.94 0.75
N GLU A 327 33.05 -20.95 1.27
CA GLU A 327 34.50 -20.98 1.28
C GLU A 327 35.01 -22.03 0.29
N THR A 328 36.04 -21.65 -0.46
CA THR A 328 36.70 -22.53 -1.42
C THR A 328 38.09 -22.83 -0.88
N GLU A 329 38.26 -24.03 -0.35
CA GLU A 329 39.57 -24.54 0.07
C GLU A 329 40.06 -25.57 -0.95
N GLY A 330 40.99 -25.14 -1.81
CA GLY A 330 41.42 -25.94 -2.96
C GLY A 330 40.28 -26.23 -3.93
N ASN A 331 39.89 -27.50 -4.06
CA ASN A 331 38.78 -27.95 -4.92
C ASN A 331 37.48 -28.21 -4.13
N VAL A 332 37.47 -28.02 -2.81
CA VAL A 332 36.30 -28.27 -1.97
C VAL A 332 35.59 -26.94 -1.70
N MET A 333 34.31 -26.88 -2.05
CA MET A 333 33.45 -25.74 -1.75
C MET A 333 32.57 -26.08 -0.56
N THR A 334 32.83 -25.45 0.58
CA THR A 334 32.04 -25.64 1.80
C THR A 334 31.12 -24.44 1.95
N THR A 335 29.81 -24.68 2.05
CA THR A 335 28.83 -23.62 2.32
C THR A 335 28.36 -23.74 3.77
N THR A 336 28.68 -22.75 4.58
CA THR A 336 28.20 -22.65 5.96
C THR A 336 27.08 -21.62 6.04
N MET A 337 26.01 -21.95 6.78
CA MET A 337 24.90 -21.02 7.01
C MET A 337 25.14 -20.31 8.34
N GLU A 338 25.23 -18.99 8.27
CA GLU A 338 25.50 -18.12 9.41
C GLU A 338 24.23 -17.38 9.81
N THR A 339 24.10 -17.08 11.10
CA THR A 339 23.00 -16.27 11.62
C THR A 339 23.55 -14.93 12.05
N ILE A 340 23.01 -13.85 11.50
CA ILE A 340 23.39 -12.48 11.86
C ILE A 340 22.21 -11.85 12.59
N HIS A 341 22.47 -11.36 13.79
CA HIS A 341 21.47 -10.79 14.67
C HIS A 341 21.50 -9.26 14.64
N PHE A 342 20.32 -8.65 14.77
CA PHE A 342 20.10 -7.22 14.72
C PHE A 342 19.10 -6.81 15.81
N ALA A 343 19.30 -5.62 16.36
CA ALA A 343 18.26 -4.95 17.12
C ALA A 343 17.11 -4.55 16.18
N GLU A 344 15.84 -4.63 16.59
CA GLU A 344 14.76 -4.00 15.82
C GLU A 344 14.80 -2.46 15.88
N THR A 345 14.15 -1.81 14.92
CA THR A 345 14.13 -0.34 14.80
C THR A 345 12.96 0.26 15.58
N PHE A 346 13.20 1.37 16.28
CA PHE A 346 12.14 2.16 16.92
C PHE A 346 11.75 3.37 16.07
N ALA A 347 10.50 3.84 16.23
CA ALA A 347 9.99 5.00 15.52
C ALA A 347 10.83 6.28 15.77
N SER A 348 11.42 6.42 16.96
CA SER A 348 12.31 7.56 17.30
C SER A 348 13.55 7.63 16.42
N GLN A 349 14.05 6.49 15.95
CA GLN A 349 15.21 6.45 15.05
C GLN A 349 14.85 6.94 13.64
N LEU A 350 13.57 6.85 13.28
CA LEU A 350 13.04 7.33 12.02
C LEU A 350 12.44 8.75 12.13
N ASP A 351 12.58 9.46 13.25
CA ASP A 351 12.09 10.84 13.35
C ASP A 351 12.97 11.79 12.51
N PRO A 352 12.42 12.51 11.51
CA PRO A 352 13.18 13.41 10.66
C PRO A 352 13.65 14.69 11.38
N VAL A 353 13.05 15.05 12.53
CA VAL A 353 13.35 16.31 13.24
C VAL A 353 14.37 16.07 14.34
N HIS A 354 14.13 15.04 15.16
CA HIS A 354 14.99 14.70 16.30
C HIS A 354 15.27 13.19 16.32
N PRO A 355 16.08 12.68 15.36
CA PRO A 355 16.47 11.28 15.33
C PRO A 355 17.21 10.90 16.62
N SER A 356 16.75 9.82 17.29
CA SER A 356 17.34 9.39 18.56
C SER A 356 17.34 7.87 18.72
N GLY A 357 18.46 7.35 19.21
CA GLY A 357 18.69 5.94 19.55
C GLY A 357 19.12 5.73 21.01
N PHE A 358 19.31 4.47 21.40
CA PHE A 358 19.67 4.11 22.79
C PHE A 358 21.10 4.52 23.15
N GLY A 359 21.97 4.68 22.15
CA GLY A 359 23.35 5.17 22.28
C GLY A 359 23.47 6.63 22.72
N THR A 360 22.35 7.34 22.90
CA THR A 360 22.31 8.64 23.58
C THR A 360 22.56 8.52 25.09
N TYR A 361 22.36 7.32 25.68
CA TYR A 361 22.36 7.07 27.12
C TYR A 361 21.41 8.01 27.90
N GLN A 362 20.32 8.45 27.27
CA GLN A 362 19.27 9.27 27.86
C GLN A 362 18.08 8.40 28.33
N ASN A 363 17.08 9.01 28.99
CA ASN A 363 15.98 8.28 29.60
C ASN A 363 15.20 7.44 28.56
N GLN A 364 15.18 6.13 28.73
CA GLN A 364 14.72 5.16 27.72
C GLN A 364 13.23 5.24 27.43
N SER A 365 12.43 5.80 28.34
CA SER A 365 11.02 6.12 28.08
C SER A 365 10.85 7.10 26.91
N GLN A 366 11.88 7.87 26.56
CA GLN A 366 11.89 8.79 25.42
C GLN A 366 12.32 8.12 24.10
N VAL A 367 12.98 6.95 24.16
CA VAL A 367 13.52 6.24 22.98
C VAL A 367 12.64 5.03 22.61
N GLY A 368 12.24 4.23 23.61
CA GLY A 368 11.37 3.06 23.44
C GLY A 368 9.88 3.36 23.63
N GLY A 369 9.53 4.61 23.94
CA GLY A 369 8.16 5.01 24.20
C GLY A 369 7.33 5.04 22.92
N ILE A 370 6.20 4.33 22.96
CA ILE A 370 4.95 4.79 22.34
C ILE A 370 4.66 6.16 22.97
N SER A 371 5.36 7.21 22.53
CA SER A 371 4.98 8.57 22.89
C SER A 371 3.66 8.80 22.17
N THR A 372 2.59 8.71 22.95
CA THR A 372 1.30 9.31 22.67
C THR A 372 1.53 10.65 21.98
N SER A 373 1.30 10.72 20.67
CA SER A 373 0.57 11.79 19.96
C SER A 373 0.73 13.25 20.43
N GLU A 374 1.84 13.64 21.06
CA GLU A 374 2.09 14.98 21.62
C GLU A 374 3.27 15.69 20.96
N SER A 375 3.76 15.19 19.82
CA SER A 375 4.56 16.01 18.89
C SER A 375 3.69 16.68 17.82
N THR A 376 2.42 17.00 18.12
CA THR A 376 1.51 17.75 17.22
C THR A 376 1.68 19.27 17.30
N LYS A 377 2.70 19.79 17.99
CA LYS A 377 3.02 21.23 17.96
C LYS A 377 4.52 21.50 17.87
N SER A 378 5.13 21.17 16.74
CA SER A 378 6.22 21.98 16.20
C SER A 378 5.67 22.80 15.03
N VAL A 379 4.88 23.82 15.36
CA VAL A 379 4.75 25.00 14.49
C VAL A 379 6.09 25.73 14.62
N GLY A 380 7.01 25.33 13.77
CA GLY A 380 8.36 25.88 13.67
C GLY A 380 8.83 25.58 12.26
N SER A 381 8.58 26.53 11.37
CA SER A 381 9.32 26.67 10.12
C SER A 381 10.82 26.60 10.43
N ASP A 382 11.57 25.90 9.57
CA ASP A 382 13.04 25.78 9.53
C ASP A 382 13.65 24.54 10.20
N ALA A 383 13.42 23.35 9.62
CA ALA A 383 14.40 22.26 9.64
C ALA A 383 14.11 21.20 8.54
N GLY A 384 14.98 21.13 7.53
CA GLY A 384 15.10 19.99 6.61
C GLY A 384 14.33 20.09 5.29
N VAL A 385 14.98 20.61 4.24
CA VAL A 385 14.53 20.48 2.84
C VAL A 385 14.71 19.02 2.41
N GLY A 386 13.76 18.14 2.75
CA GLY A 386 13.77 16.73 2.37
C GLY A 386 12.45 16.03 2.71
N PRO A 387 12.07 14.96 1.99
CA PRO A 387 10.83 14.23 2.30
C PRO A 387 10.98 13.45 3.61
N THR A 388 9.94 13.47 4.45
CA THR A 388 10.00 12.95 5.82
C THR A 388 9.98 11.43 5.89
N THR A 389 10.82 10.84 6.74
CA THR A 389 10.82 9.42 7.13
C THR A 389 9.60 9.00 7.97
N LYS A 390 8.81 9.98 8.45
CA LYS A 390 7.52 9.79 9.15
C LYS A 390 6.38 9.27 8.26
N ALA A 391 6.53 9.30 6.94
CA ALA A 391 5.51 8.74 6.06
C ALA A 391 5.35 7.23 6.29
N VAL A 392 4.12 6.80 6.44
CA VAL A 392 3.76 5.42 6.74
C VAL A 392 3.48 4.67 5.43
N GLY A 393 3.92 3.43 5.31
CA GLY A 393 3.84 2.67 4.06
C GLY A 393 5.06 2.90 3.15
N GLN A 394 6.26 2.64 3.69
CA GLN A 394 7.51 2.77 2.96
C GLN A 394 8.58 1.84 3.50
N ILE A 395 9.49 1.44 2.62
CA ILE A 395 10.71 0.74 2.99
C ILE A 395 11.81 1.78 3.22
N VAL A 396 12.45 1.72 4.38
CA VAL A 396 13.61 2.51 4.75
C VAL A 396 14.83 1.61 4.68
N ARG A 397 15.86 2.01 3.92
CA ARG A 397 17.11 1.27 3.74
C ARG A 397 18.30 2.08 4.24
N TRP A 398 19.06 1.56 5.20
CA TRP A 398 20.23 2.23 5.76
C TRP A 398 21.19 1.21 6.41
N PRO A 399 22.45 1.58 6.66
CA PRO A 399 23.41 0.70 7.32
C PRO A 399 23.13 0.60 8.83
N ARG A 400 23.29 -0.59 9.39
CA ARG A 400 23.04 -0.92 10.81
C ARG A 400 24.11 -1.91 11.31
N TRP A 401 24.37 -1.90 12.61
CA TRP A 401 25.25 -2.88 13.25
C TRP A 401 24.53 -4.21 13.43
N GLY A 402 25.15 -5.30 12.97
CA GLY A 402 24.74 -6.68 13.22
C GLY A 402 25.82 -7.43 13.98
N SER A 403 25.39 -8.37 14.85
CA SER A 403 26.30 -9.24 15.61
C SER A 403 26.22 -10.67 15.08
N ARG A 404 27.40 -11.30 14.97
CA ARG A 404 27.56 -12.73 14.71
C ARG A 404 28.40 -13.31 15.83
N VAL A 405 27.88 -14.35 16.48
CA VAL A 405 28.54 -15.02 17.61
C VAL A 405 28.71 -16.49 17.28
N GLY A 406 29.93 -16.99 17.45
CA GLY A 406 30.23 -18.42 17.36
C GLY A 406 30.93 -18.88 18.63
N CYS A 407 30.61 -20.08 19.10
CA CYS A 407 31.20 -20.64 20.31
C CYS A 407 31.71 -22.06 20.08
N LYS A 408 32.74 -22.45 20.82
CA LYS A 408 33.26 -23.82 20.93
C LYS A 408 33.62 -24.14 22.37
N LEU A 409 33.48 -25.41 22.74
CA LEU A 409 33.95 -25.90 24.03
C LEU A 409 35.48 -25.96 24.05
N VAL A 410 36.09 -25.73 25.21
CA VAL A 410 37.54 -25.88 25.38
C VAL A 410 37.87 -27.36 25.51
N GLU A 411 38.55 -27.95 24.52
CA GLU A 411 38.91 -29.37 24.53
C GLU A 411 39.94 -29.69 25.62
N ASN A 412 39.81 -30.86 26.25
CA ASN A 412 40.68 -31.34 27.33
C ASN A 412 40.83 -30.34 28.50
N LEU A 413 39.70 -29.78 28.96
CA LEU A 413 39.68 -28.73 29.99
C LEU A 413 40.52 -29.06 31.24
N GLU A 414 40.57 -30.32 31.67
CA GLU A 414 41.38 -30.77 32.82
C GLU A 414 42.87 -30.41 32.73
N ARG A 415 43.43 -30.30 31.51
CA ARG A 415 44.83 -29.87 31.28
C ARG A 415 45.03 -28.36 31.46
N TYR A 416 43.94 -27.59 31.35
CA TYR A 416 43.94 -26.14 31.16
C TYR A 416 43.23 -25.38 32.27
N ILE A 417 42.75 -26.06 33.31
CA ILE A 417 42.04 -25.45 34.43
C ILE A 417 42.73 -25.78 35.76
N THR A 418 42.81 -24.81 36.65
CA THR A 418 42.99 -25.04 38.09
C THR A 418 41.63 -24.80 38.76
N PRO A 419 40.84 -25.85 39.02
CA PRO A 419 39.44 -25.71 39.45
C PRO A 419 39.27 -24.97 40.78
N HIS A 420 40.21 -25.16 41.70
CA HIS A 420 40.19 -24.49 42.99
C HIS A 420 41.62 -24.33 43.51
N SER A 421 42.02 -23.09 43.76
CA SER A 421 43.22 -22.77 44.52
C SER A 421 42.87 -22.55 45.99
N THR A 422 43.40 -23.41 46.87
CA THR A 422 43.11 -23.36 48.31
C THR A 422 43.69 -22.14 49.02
N ARG A 423 44.70 -21.46 48.46
CA ARG A 423 45.36 -20.32 49.13
C ARG A 423 44.66 -19.00 48.81
N ALA A 424 44.31 -18.78 47.54
CA ALA A 424 43.62 -17.55 47.12
C ALA A 424 42.11 -17.70 46.95
N ASN A 425 41.54 -18.91 47.03
CA ASN A 425 40.13 -19.19 46.78
C ASN A 425 39.68 -18.72 45.38
N MET A 426 40.42 -19.17 44.36
CA MET A 426 40.28 -18.77 42.96
C MET A 426 40.22 -19.98 42.02
N THR A 427 39.42 -19.85 40.96
CA THR A 427 39.50 -20.70 39.76
C THR A 427 40.37 -20.00 38.72
N TYR A 428 41.30 -20.73 38.08
CA TYR A 428 42.11 -20.24 36.96
C TYR A 428 41.87 -21.06 35.69
N LEU A 429 41.76 -20.40 34.55
CA LEU A 429 41.60 -21.01 33.23
C LEU A 429 42.67 -20.48 32.27
N PHE A 430 43.29 -21.40 31.53
CA PHE A 430 44.34 -21.13 30.57
C PHE A 430 43.89 -21.58 29.18
N ILE A 431 43.51 -20.64 28.32
CA ILE A 431 42.98 -20.97 26.98
C ILE A 431 44.13 -21.25 26.01
N PRO A 432 44.18 -22.42 25.34
CA PRO A 432 45.25 -22.73 24.40
C PRO A 432 45.09 -22.00 23.06
N TRP A 433 46.22 -21.77 22.38
CA TRP A 433 46.23 -21.21 21.00
C TRP A 433 45.40 -22.04 20.02
N THR A 434 45.36 -23.36 20.20
CA THR A 434 44.55 -24.26 19.38
C THR A 434 43.05 -23.93 19.47
N ALA A 435 42.54 -23.66 20.68
CA ALA A 435 41.13 -23.29 20.86
C ALA A 435 40.81 -21.94 20.20
N VAL A 436 41.71 -20.96 20.30
CA VAL A 436 41.56 -19.65 19.66
C VAL A 436 41.57 -19.77 18.14
N ASN A 437 42.54 -20.48 17.55
CA ASN A 437 42.61 -20.64 16.10
C ASN A 437 41.37 -21.38 15.57
N ASN A 438 40.96 -22.47 16.23
CA ASN A 438 39.80 -23.27 15.82
C ASN A 438 38.50 -22.44 15.77
N ILE A 439 38.27 -21.53 16.73
CA ILE A 439 37.05 -20.71 16.72
C ILE A 439 37.12 -19.59 15.67
N PHE A 440 38.29 -19.01 15.42
CA PHE A 440 38.47 -18.01 14.37
C PHE A 440 38.28 -18.62 12.98
N ASP A 441 38.85 -19.81 12.74
CA ASP A 441 38.66 -20.58 11.51
C ASP A 441 37.18 -20.94 11.32
N TYR A 442 36.52 -21.41 12.39
CA TYR A 442 35.07 -21.68 12.36
C TYR A 442 34.26 -20.45 11.94
N MET A 443 34.65 -19.25 12.38
CA MET A 443 34.02 -17.98 12.04
C MET A 443 34.47 -17.39 10.70
N GLY A 444 35.47 -17.96 10.01
CA GLY A 444 36.01 -17.36 8.78
C GLY A 444 36.76 -16.07 9.00
N LEU A 445 37.38 -15.92 10.17
CA LEU A 445 38.13 -14.74 10.57
C LEU A 445 39.62 -15.05 10.58
N ALA A 446 40.44 -14.05 10.26
CA ALA A 446 41.88 -14.18 10.40
C ALA A 446 42.23 -14.41 11.88
N PRO A 447 42.96 -15.50 12.23
CA PRO A 447 43.29 -15.79 13.61
C PRO A 447 44.22 -14.72 14.20
N PRO A 448 44.06 -14.40 15.49
CA PRO A 448 44.94 -13.47 16.17
C PRO A 448 46.35 -14.07 16.31
N THR A 449 47.32 -13.19 16.51
CA THR A 449 48.73 -13.49 16.70
C THR A 449 49.19 -13.12 18.11
N ALA A 450 50.38 -13.57 18.50
CA ALA A 450 50.92 -13.28 19.84
C ALA A 450 51.08 -11.78 20.13
N SER A 451 51.15 -10.90 19.11
CA SER A 451 51.18 -9.44 19.30
C SER A 451 49.83 -8.83 19.66
N ASP A 452 48.72 -9.54 19.41
CA ASP A 452 47.37 -9.07 19.71
C ASP A 452 47.01 -9.25 21.20
N PHE A 453 47.77 -10.09 21.92
CA PHE A 453 47.56 -10.38 23.33
C PHE A 453 48.74 -9.99 24.21
N ARG A 454 48.49 -9.89 25.52
CA ARG A 454 49.57 -9.71 26.49
C ARG A 454 50.38 -11.02 26.61
N PRO A 455 51.70 -10.95 26.81
CA PRO A 455 52.51 -12.14 27.05
C PRO A 455 51.99 -12.96 28.23
N VAL A 456 51.90 -14.27 28.04
CA VAL A 456 51.46 -15.21 29.08
C VAL A 456 52.58 -15.36 30.12
N ASN A 457 52.19 -15.22 31.39
CA ASN A 457 53.05 -15.48 32.54
C ASN A 457 52.16 -15.97 33.69
N PHE A 458 52.27 -17.26 34.01
CA PHE A 458 51.42 -17.90 35.02
C PHE A 458 51.67 -17.30 36.40
N THR A 459 52.94 -17.21 36.81
CA THR A 459 53.31 -16.70 38.14
C THR A 459 52.92 -15.24 38.36
N GLY A 460 53.00 -14.41 37.31
CA GLY A 460 52.59 -13.00 37.39
C GLY A 460 51.07 -12.80 37.33
N PHE A 461 50.32 -13.80 36.84
CA PHE A 461 48.87 -13.72 36.70
C PHE A 461 48.11 -14.26 37.93
N MET A 462 48.63 -15.31 38.55
CA MET A 462 48.00 -15.95 39.70
C MET A 462 48.08 -15.09 40.97
N GLU A 463 47.10 -15.21 41.87
CA GLU A 463 47.02 -14.41 43.08
C GLU A 463 47.93 -14.94 44.20
N GLY A 464 48.67 -14.01 44.83
CA GLY A 464 49.50 -14.31 46.00
C GLY A 464 50.61 -15.32 45.72
N ALA A 465 50.61 -16.43 46.46
CA ALA A 465 51.60 -17.50 46.36
C ALA A 465 51.04 -18.73 45.63
N ASP A 466 50.01 -18.56 44.80
CA ASP A 466 49.46 -19.63 43.99
C ASP A 466 50.45 -20.10 42.94
N THR A 467 50.39 -21.39 42.62
CA THR A 467 51.21 -22.02 41.59
C THR A 467 50.31 -22.72 40.57
N PRO A 468 50.62 -22.67 39.27
CA PRO A 468 49.79 -23.28 38.24
C PRO A 468 49.73 -24.79 38.48
N ASN A 469 48.51 -25.31 38.70
CA ASN A 469 48.27 -26.75 38.87
C ASN A 469 47.72 -27.33 37.55
N VAL A 470 48.41 -27.02 36.46
CA VAL A 470 48.06 -27.43 35.10
C VAL A 470 49.25 -28.09 34.41
N THR A 471 48.98 -28.97 33.45
CA THR A 471 50.02 -29.63 32.65
C THR A 471 50.32 -28.89 31.34
N ALA A 472 49.63 -27.77 31.09
CA ALA A 472 49.90 -26.87 29.98
C ALA A 472 51.16 -26.03 30.22
N SER A 473 51.91 -25.74 29.16
CA SER A 473 53.04 -24.80 29.20
C SER A 473 52.60 -23.39 28.78
N GLU A 474 53.32 -22.36 29.22
CA GLU A 474 52.99 -20.96 28.89
C GLU A 474 52.98 -20.69 27.37
N SER A 475 53.84 -21.37 26.60
CA SER A 475 53.90 -21.23 25.14
C SER A 475 52.69 -21.79 24.40
N GLU A 476 51.96 -22.72 25.02
CA GLU A 476 50.74 -23.30 24.44
C GLU A 476 49.50 -22.43 24.68
N VAL A 477 49.58 -21.51 25.65
CA VAL A 477 48.45 -20.69 26.13
C VAL A 477 48.41 -19.36 25.39
N ALA A 478 47.22 -18.93 25.00
CA ALA A 478 46.95 -17.65 24.37
C ALA A 478 46.39 -16.63 25.36
N LEU A 479 45.42 -17.04 26.19
CA LEU A 479 44.70 -16.18 27.12
C LEU A 479 44.60 -16.83 28.49
N MET A 480 44.50 -16.01 29.53
CA MET A 480 44.33 -16.46 30.91
C MET A 480 43.19 -15.69 31.57
N SER A 481 42.33 -16.42 32.27
CA SER A 481 41.21 -15.85 33.03
C SER A 481 41.17 -16.42 34.44
N LYS A 482 40.68 -15.62 35.38
CA LYS A 482 40.58 -16.02 36.78
C LYS A 482 39.33 -15.44 37.42
N TRP A 483 38.72 -16.22 38.30
CA TRP A 483 37.50 -15.81 39.00
C TRP A 483 37.55 -16.26 40.45
N TRP A 484 36.98 -15.44 41.33
CA TRP A 484 36.79 -15.80 42.73
C TRP A 484 35.82 -16.97 42.85
N ASP A 485 36.09 -17.86 43.81
CA ASP A 485 35.17 -18.93 44.20
C ASP A 485 34.15 -18.38 45.19
N ASN A 486 33.25 -17.55 44.67
CA ASN A 486 32.21 -16.84 45.41
C ASN A 486 30.83 -17.52 45.31
N GLY A 487 30.79 -18.76 44.80
CA GLY A 487 29.58 -19.56 44.68
C GLY A 487 28.66 -19.21 43.50
N VAL A 488 29.08 -18.39 42.53
CA VAL A 488 28.25 -18.12 41.34
C VAL A 488 28.31 -19.27 40.32
N SER A 489 27.21 -19.48 39.62
CA SER A 489 27.02 -20.60 38.70
C SER A 489 27.73 -20.44 37.35
N HIS A 490 27.95 -19.20 36.92
CA HIS A 490 28.67 -18.91 35.69
C HIS A 490 29.46 -17.61 35.81
N SER A 491 30.47 -17.46 34.96
CA SER A 491 31.32 -16.27 34.92
C SER A 491 31.79 -16.00 33.50
N PHE A 492 31.99 -14.71 33.23
CA PHE A 492 32.47 -14.21 31.96
C PHE A 492 33.83 -13.53 32.15
N ASP A 493 34.67 -13.63 31.14
CA ASP A 493 35.83 -12.77 30.94
C ASP A 493 35.94 -12.51 29.43
N TRP A 494 36.54 -11.40 29.03
CA TRP A 494 36.56 -11.02 27.62
C TRP A 494 37.77 -10.22 27.20
N PHE A 495 38.13 -10.35 25.91
CA PHE A 495 39.32 -9.77 25.32
C PHE A 495 39.00 -9.15 23.95
N PRO A 496 39.18 -7.83 23.76
CA PRO A 496 39.03 -7.22 22.45
C PRO A 496 40.21 -7.56 21.55
N VAL A 497 39.96 -8.19 20.41
CA VAL A 497 40.96 -8.47 19.36
C VAL A 497 41.04 -7.30 18.37
N ARG A 498 39.88 -6.76 17.98
CA ARG A 498 39.78 -5.56 17.12
C ARG A 498 38.90 -4.53 17.80
N ARG A 499 39.46 -3.35 18.06
CA ARG A 499 38.76 -2.26 18.76
C ARG A 499 38.05 -1.29 17.80
N GLY A 500 38.10 -1.59 16.51
CA GLY A 500 37.36 -0.90 15.45
C GLY A 500 38.04 0.35 14.93
N GLU A 501 39.36 0.46 15.09
CA GLU A 501 40.17 1.56 14.55
C GLU A 501 40.05 1.70 13.02
N ASP A 502 39.82 0.60 12.33
CA ASP A 502 39.66 0.54 10.87
C ASP A 502 38.26 0.95 10.37
N GLY A 503 37.33 1.23 11.28
CA GLY A 503 35.96 1.63 10.95
C GLY A 503 35.02 0.49 10.55
N ASN A 504 35.50 -0.76 10.54
CA ASN A 504 34.75 -1.91 10.01
C ASN A 504 33.99 -2.71 11.08
N GLY A 505 33.99 -2.27 12.34
CA GLY A 505 33.34 -2.96 13.45
C GLY A 505 34.32 -3.49 14.50
N TRP A 506 33.85 -4.39 15.36
CA TRP A 506 34.58 -4.90 16.51
C TRP A 506 34.67 -6.42 16.48
N VAL A 507 35.74 -6.94 17.05
CA VAL A 507 35.91 -8.39 17.28
C VAL A 507 36.40 -8.60 18.70
N SER A 508 35.69 -9.40 19.47
CA SER A 508 36.05 -9.79 20.83
C SER A 508 36.02 -11.30 20.99
N ILE A 509 36.79 -11.78 21.96
CA ILE A 509 36.74 -13.14 22.47
C ILE A 509 36.05 -13.09 23.83
N GLU A 510 35.02 -13.90 24.00
CA GLU A 510 34.35 -14.14 25.28
C GLU A 510 34.74 -15.51 25.81
N ILE A 511 34.98 -15.59 27.11
CA ILE A 511 35.24 -16.83 27.82
C ILE A 511 34.13 -17.02 28.83
N ILE A 512 33.44 -18.15 28.73
CA ILE A 512 32.35 -18.53 29.61
C ILE A 512 32.81 -19.71 30.45
N MET A 513 32.73 -19.56 31.77
CA MET A 513 33.01 -20.60 32.75
C MET A 513 31.73 -20.94 33.51
N VAL A 514 31.29 -22.19 33.46
CA VAL A 514 30.16 -22.72 34.23
C VAL A 514 30.69 -23.56 35.38
N ARG A 515 30.18 -23.31 36.59
CA ARG A 515 30.57 -23.96 37.85
C ARG A 515 29.32 -24.39 38.59
N LEU A 516 29.03 -25.69 38.59
CA LEU A 516 27.82 -26.22 39.20
C LEU A 516 28.13 -27.31 40.22
N ASN A 517 27.38 -27.30 41.32
CA ASN A 517 27.40 -28.41 42.25
C ASN A 517 26.62 -29.59 41.65
N GLU A 518 27.30 -30.74 41.52
CA GLU A 518 26.77 -31.96 40.90
C GLU A 518 25.49 -32.46 41.61
N SER A 519 25.31 -32.14 42.90
CA SER A 519 24.10 -32.52 43.65
C SER A 519 22.82 -31.80 43.21
N TYR A 520 22.94 -30.68 42.50
CA TYR A 520 21.81 -29.88 42.01
C TYR A 520 21.47 -30.13 40.53
N THR A 521 22.33 -30.85 39.79
CA THR A 521 22.15 -31.12 38.36
C THR A 521 21.46 -32.46 38.09
N ALA A 522 21.20 -32.76 36.81
CA ALA A 522 20.60 -34.02 36.41
C ALA A 522 21.52 -35.20 36.79
N MET A 523 20.95 -36.38 37.11
CA MET A 523 21.76 -37.56 37.47
C MET A 523 22.70 -38.03 36.34
N ASN A 524 22.42 -37.65 35.09
CA ASN A 524 23.23 -37.94 33.92
C ASN A 524 24.07 -36.73 33.44
N SER A 525 24.28 -35.72 34.29
CA SER A 525 25.11 -34.58 33.93
C SER A 525 26.57 -35.00 33.75
N SER A 526 27.24 -34.44 32.74
CA SER A 526 28.64 -34.66 32.43
C SER A 526 29.35 -33.32 32.27
N PHE A 527 30.40 -33.11 33.06
CA PHE A 527 31.25 -31.92 32.99
C PHE A 527 32.61 -32.23 32.36
N GLN A 528 33.24 -31.21 31.78
CA GLN A 528 34.55 -31.30 31.15
C GLN A 528 35.69 -31.43 32.16
N ALA A 529 35.53 -30.90 33.36
CA ALA A 529 36.46 -31.07 34.48
C ALA A 529 35.70 -31.06 35.82
N TYR A 530 36.35 -31.57 36.87
CA TYR A 530 35.79 -31.59 38.22
C TYR A 530 36.79 -31.02 39.24
N GLY A 531 36.25 -30.30 40.23
CA GLY A 531 36.98 -29.81 41.39
C GLY A 531 36.27 -30.16 42.69
N GLU A 532 37.01 -30.14 43.80
CA GLU A 532 36.47 -30.34 45.14
C GLU A 532 36.60 -29.03 45.94
N LEU A 533 35.48 -28.56 46.50
CA LEU A 533 35.43 -27.42 47.41
C LEU A 533 34.97 -27.90 48.80
N GLY A 534 35.56 -27.32 49.85
CA GLY A 534 35.23 -27.63 51.25
C GLY A 534 36.30 -28.42 52.02
N SER A 535 36.10 -28.60 53.32
CA SER A 535 36.98 -29.42 54.17
C SER A 535 36.85 -30.91 53.82
N ARG A 536 37.82 -31.74 54.25
CA ARG A 536 37.82 -33.19 53.98
C ARG A 536 36.53 -33.91 54.41
N GLU A 537 35.77 -33.32 55.34
CA GLU A 537 34.51 -33.85 55.88
C GLU A 537 33.26 -33.34 55.12
N ASN A 538 33.34 -32.19 54.44
CA ASN A 538 32.23 -31.54 53.72
C ASN A 538 32.62 -31.22 52.26
N ARG A 539 33.24 -32.18 51.56
CA ARG A 539 33.65 -31.99 50.17
C ARG A 539 32.43 -31.98 49.25
N THR A 540 32.18 -30.84 48.64
CA THR A 540 31.22 -30.71 47.54
C THR A 540 31.97 -30.83 46.22
N ARG A 541 31.53 -31.75 45.36
CA ARG A 541 32.07 -31.90 44.01
C ARG A 541 31.41 -30.90 43.08
N ILE A 542 32.23 -30.06 42.47
CA ILE A 542 31.82 -29.02 41.53
C ILE A 542 32.27 -29.44 40.14
N GLY A 543 31.33 -29.43 39.20
CA GLY A 543 31.57 -29.62 37.78
C GLY A 543 31.90 -28.30 37.09
N PHE A 544 32.84 -28.36 36.16
CA PHE A 544 33.36 -27.22 35.40
C PHE A 544 33.20 -27.48 33.90
N ASP A 545 32.53 -26.56 33.22
CA ASP A 545 32.47 -26.50 31.75
C ASP A 545 32.94 -25.13 31.28
N ALA A 546 33.68 -25.09 30.18
CA ALA A 546 34.20 -23.85 29.61
C ALA A 546 33.97 -23.78 28.10
N ALA A 547 33.50 -22.61 27.65
CA ALA A 547 33.39 -22.29 26.23
C ALA A 547 34.17 -21.02 25.91
N ILE A 548 34.78 -21.02 24.72
CA ILE A 548 35.31 -19.83 24.08
C ILE A 548 34.35 -19.41 22.97
N CYS A 549 34.01 -18.13 22.93
CA CYS A 549 33.21 -17.54 21.87
C CYS A 549 33.95 -16.40 21.19
N VAL A 550 33.67 -16.21 19.91
CA VAL A 550 34.08 -15.02 19.16
C VAL A 550 32.81 -14.27 18.77
N GLU A 551 32.77 -12.99 19.14
CA GLU A 551 31.74 -12.04 18.72
C GLU A 551 32.34 -11.10 17.66
N GLU A 552 31.71 -11.04 16.48
CA GLU A 552 31.99 -10.05 15.46
C GLU A 552 30.77 -9.13 15.31
N VAL A 553 30.98 -7.84 15.58
CA VAL A 553 29.98 -6.80 15.29
C VAL A 553 30.41 -6.03 14.06
N LYS A 554 29.60 -6.06 13.00
CA LYS A 554 29.90 -5.45 11.71
C LYS A 554 28.70 -4.72 11.11
N ALA A 555 28.96 -3.78 10.20
CA ALA A 555 27.92 -3.04 9.50
C ALA A 555 27.30 -3.83 8.34
N TYR A 556 25.97 -3.76 8.23
CA TYR A 556 25.16 -4.33 7.14
C TYR A 556 24.08 -3.34 6.69
N VAL A 557 23.66 -3.42 5.43
CA VAL A 557 22.53 -2.63 4.93
C VAL A 557 21.24 -3.45 4.96
N LEU A 558 20.24 -2.91 5.65
CA LEU A 558 18.95 -3.57 5.89
C LEU A 558 17.80 -2.72 5.36
N ASP A 559 16.72 -3.40 4.99
CA ASP A 559 15.41 -2.82 4.73
C ASP A 559 14.53 -3.00 5.97
N ALA A 560 13.98 -1.89 6.48
CA ALA A 560 12.91 -1.90 7.46
C ALA A 560 11.64 -1.29 6.87
N TYR A 561 10.50 -1.91 7.14
CA TYR A 561 9.20 -1.39 6.71
C TYR A 561 8.61 -0.51 7.81
N ASN A 562 8.31 0.75 7.46
CA ASN A 562 7.63 1.68 8.36
C ASN A 562 6.10 1.49 8.24
N SER A 563 5.53 0.71 9.14
CA SER A 563 4.11 0.32 9.13
C SER A 563 3.21 1.31 9.87
N SER A 564 1.92 1.36 9.51
CA SER A 564 0.88 2.11 10.25
C SER A 564 0.44 1.43 11.54
N ALA A 565 0.73 0.13 11.65
CA ALA A 565 0.17 -0.74 12.69
C ALA A 565 1.11 -0.95 13.89
N GLY A 566 2.32 -0.37 13.89
CA GLY A 566 3.27 -0.56 14.98
C GLY A 566 4.67 -0.03 14.68
N SER A 567 5.65 -0.44 15.50
CA SER A 567 7.06 -0.11 15.30
C SER A 567 7.57 -0.60 13.94
N PRO A 568 8.57 0.07 13.35
CA PRO A 568 9.20 -0.38 12.12
C PRO A 568 9.77 -1.80 12.28
N VAL A 569 9.61 -2.64 11.26
CA VAL A 569 10.07 -4.04 11.28
C VAL A 569 11.10 -4.27 10.20
N SER A 570 12.19 -4.93 10.55
CA SER A 570 13.25 -5.26 9.59
C SER A 570 12.82 -6.44 8.71
N ILE A 571 12.68 -6.19 7.40
CA ILE A 571 12.10 -7.14 6.44
C ILE A 571 13.14 -7.88 5.60
N SER A 572 14.31 -7.28 5.32
CA SER A 572 15.34 -7.97 4.54
C SER A 572 16.75 -7.43 4.80
N LEU A 573 17.73 -8.34 4.77
CA LEU A 573 19.16 -8.02 4.71
C LEU A 573 19.58 -7.88 3.24
N ARG A 574 20.13 -6.72 2.85
CA ARG A 574 20.50 -6.47 1.44
C ARG A 574 21.92 -6.88 1.14
N TYR A 575 22.91 -6.35 1.86
CA TYR A 575 24.33 -6.67 1.67
C TYR A 575 25.16 -6.26 2.89
N PRO A 576 26.34 -6.90 3.10
CA PRO A 576 27.31 -6.43 4.08
C PRO A 576 27.92 -5.08 3.66
N GLY A 577 28.08 -4.16 4.59
CA GLY A 577 28.68 -2.85 4.33
C GLY A 577 28.15 -1.73 5.20
N SER A 578 28.95 -0.68 5.32
CA SER A 578 28.65 0.50 6.13
C SER A 578 28.06 1.67 5.35
N TYR A 579 27.97 1.59 4.03
CA TYR A 579 27.50 2.66 3.16
C TYR A 579 26.43 2.16 2.19
N LEU A 580 25.58 3.08 1.74
CA LEU A 580 24.55 2.78 0.75
C LEU A 580 25.15 2.75 -0.65
N ASN A 581 25.24 1.54 -1.21
CA ASN A 581 25.59 1.29 -2.60
C ASN A 581 24.34 0.83 -3.37
N SER A 582 23.82 1.68 -4.24
CA SER A 582 22.67 1.34 -5.11
C SER A 582 23.00 0.28 -6.16
N SER A 583 24.28 0.08 -6.45
CA SER A 583 24.78 -0.89 -7.44
C SER A 583 25.20 -2.21 -6.78
N ALA A 584 25.24 -2.29 -5.45
CA ALA A 584 25.56 -3.53 -4.76
C ALA A 584 24.50 -4.59 -5.05
N LEU A 585 24.98 -5.77 -5.46
CA LEU A 585 24.15 -6.93 -5.65
C LEU A 585 23.50 -7.30 -4.32
N SER A 586 22.18 -7.42 -4.30
CA SER A 586 21.49 -7.84 -3.09
C SER A 586 21.62 -9.34 -2.89
N LEU A 587 21.69 -9.76 -1.63
CA LEU A 587 21.85 -11.15 -1.24
C LEU A 587 20.70 -12.00 -1.83
N GLY A 588 21.08 -13.01 -2.62
CA GLY A 588 20.12 -13.93 -3.27
C GLY A 588 19.49 -13.41 -4.56
N GLU A 589 19.92 -12.27 -5.10
CA GLU A 589 19.40 -11.70 -6.35
C GLU A 589 20.34 -12.02 -7.54
N ASP A 590 19.78 -12.49 -8.65
CA ASP A 590 20.55 -12.75 -9.88
C ASP A 590 21.08 -11.44 -10.46
N ALA A 591 22.38 -11.37 -10.76
CA ALA A 591 23.01 -10.19 -11.38
C ALA A 591 22.34 -9.77 -12.70
N SER A 592 21.72 -10.71 -13.41
CA SER A 592 21.01 -10.46 -14.67
C SER A 592 19.65 -9.79 -14.52
N LYS A 593 19.08 -9.76 -13.30
CA LYS A 593 17.76 -9.17 -13.00
C LYS A 593 17.86 -7.87 -12.20
N GLN A 594 19.07 -7.43 -11.86
CA GLN A 594 19.27 -6.26 -11.02
C GLN A 594 18.96 -4.98 -11.80
N GLU A 595 17.84 -4.33 -11.45
CA GLU A 595 17.56 -2.96 -11.87
C GLU A 595 18.15 -1.99 -10.84
N VAL A 596 19.04 -1.10 -11.29
CA VAL A 596 19.58 -0.06 -10.42
C VAL A 596 18.44 0.91 -10.07
N PRO A 597 18.14 1.10 -8.78
CA PRO A 597 17.02 1.93 -8.38
C PRO A 597 17.28 3.39 -8.75
N LYS A 598 16.26 4.07 -9.27
CA LYS A 598 16.35 5.48 -9.69
C LYS A 598 16.14 6.40 -8.50
N ARG A 599 17.07 7.33 -8.28
CA ARG A 599 16.88 8.41 -7.32
C ARG A 599 15.87 9.43 -7.85
N THR A 600 14.98 9.84 -6.96
CA THR A 600 13.96 10.87 -7.16
C THR A 600 14.27 12.01 -6.21
N GLY A 601 14.35 13.24 -6.73
CA GLY A 601 14.69 14.43 -5.92
C GLY A 601 16.19 14.79 -5.93
N GLN A 602 16.53 15.80 -5.13
CA GLN A 602 17.88 16.35 -5.02
C GLN A 602 18.75 15.52 -4.05
N ILE A 603 20.07 15.66 -4.18
CA ILE A 603 21.03 15.03 -3.26
C ILE A 603 20.87 15.69 -1.89
N LEU A 604 20.65 14.87 -0.86
CA LEU A 604 20.58 15.37 0.49
C LEU A 604 21.99 15.80 0.94
N SER A 605 22.12 17.07 1.26
CA SER A 605 23.39 17.70 1.66
C SER A 605 23.13 18.56 2.90
N THR A 606 22.90 17.89 4.03
CA THR A 606 22.68 18.53 5.34
C THR A 606 24.00 18.55 6.13
N PRO A 607 24.34 19.65 6.83
CA PRO A 607 25.52 19.68 7.69
C PRO A 607 25.48 18.55 8.74
N GLY A 608 26.62 17.86 8.93
CA GLY A 608 26.73 16.77 9.89
C GLY A 608 26.12 15.43 9.46
N LEU A 609 25.50 15.34 8.27
CA LEU A 609 25.00 14.06 7.73
C LEU A 609 26.14 13.11 7.41
N GLN A 610 26.12 11.92 8.02
CA GLN A 610 27.04 10.84 7.69
C GLN A 610 26.47 9.98 6.56
N ARG A 611 27.32 9.61 5.58
CA ARG A 611 26.93 8.71 4.48
C ARG A 611 27.17 7.23 4.83
N ASN A 612 27.90 6.97 5.91
CA ASN A 612 28.23 5.66 6.42
C ASN A 612 28.19 5.64 7.95
N ILE A 613 28.10 4.45 8.52
CA ILE A 613 28.41 4.22 9.94
C ILE A 613 29.86 3.75 10.05
N SER A 614 30.55 4.09 11.15
CA SER A 614 31.95 3.72 11.36
C SER A 614 32.22 3.41 12.82
N SER A 615 33.01 2.37 13.10
CA SER A 615 33.47 2.01 14.45
C SER A 615 34.63 2.87 14.95
N ALA A 616 35.26 3.66 14.08
CA ALA A 616 36.47 4.42 14.40
C ALA A 616 36.22 5.40 15.55
N GLY A 617 37.07 5.34 16.59
CA GLY A 617 36.97 6.19 17.78
C GLY A 617 35.82 5.84 18.74
N LYS A 618 35.05 4.76 18.49
CA LYS A 618 33.84 4.42 19.27
C LYS A 618 33.99 3.19 20.15
N PHE A 619 35.22 2.75 20.41
CA PHE A 619 35.47 1.60 21.27
C PHE A 619 34.88 1.76 22.68
N ALA A 620 34.89 2.96 23.26
CA ALA A 620 34.30 3.21 24.57
C ALA A 620 32.77 2.93 24.59
N VAL A 621 32.08 3.24 23.49
CA VAL A 621 30.64 2.96 23.36
C VAL A 621 30.40 1.47 23.20
N TYR A 622 31.16 0.80 22.33
CA TYR A 622 31.10 -0.66 22.19
C TYR A 622 31.36 -1.34 23.54
N ASN A 623 32.40 -0.91 24.26
CA ASN A 623 32.76 -1.45 25.56
C ASN A 623 31.66 -1.23 26.62
N ALA A 624 31.08 -0.02 26.70
CA ALA A 624 29.93 0.25 27.57
C ALA A 624 28.73 -0.66 27.24
N SER A 625 28.40 -0.77 25.95
CA SER A 625 27.29 -1.58 25.47
C SER A 625 27.51 -3.07 25.73
N HIS A 626 28.75 -3.54 25.57
CA HIS A 626 29.18 -4.90 25.86
C HIS A 626 29.02 -5.24 27.34
N TYR A 627 29.55 -4.39 28.25
CA TYR A 627 29.33 -4.56 29.69
C TYR A 627 27.84 -4.55 30.05
N ASN A 628 27.03 -3.69 29.42
CA ASN A 628 25.59 -3.67 29.65
C ASN A 628 24.94 -5.01 29.29
N ALA A 629 25.26 -5.58 28.12
CA ALA A 629 24.74 -6.88 27.69
C ALA A 629 25.20 -8.02 28.60
N ARG A 630 26.48 -8.09 28.97
CA ARG A 630 26.99 -9.14 29.87
C ARG A 630 26.46 -9.00 31.30
N ASN A 631 26.28 -7.77 31.81
CA ASN A 631 25.71 -7.55 33.13
C ASN A 631 24.24 -8.00 33.23
N ILE A 632 23.48 -7.97 32.13
CA ILE A 632 22.12 -8.55 32.09
C ILE A 632 22.18 -10.06 32.34
N ILE A 633 23.11 -10.76 31.68
CA ILE A 633 23.30 -12.20 31.85
C ILE A 633 23.81 -12.51 33.27
N LEU A 634 24.79 -11.75 33.75
CA LEU A 634 25.39 -11.95 35.07
C LEU A 634 24.42 -11.72 36.23
N LYS A 635 23.37 -10.90 36.06
CA LYS A 635 22.34 -10.66 37.09
C LYS A 635 21.55 -11.91 37.46
N ASP A 636 21.47 -12.89 36.58
CA ASP A 636 20.83 -14.17 36.86
C ASP A 636 21.67 -15.04 37.82
N ASN A 637 22.94 -14.70 38.10
CA ASN A 637 23.70 -15.28 39.21
C ASN A 637 23.15 -14.79 40.55
N GLY A 638 21.96 -15.28 40.91
CA GLY A 638 21.44 -15.18 42.27
C GLY A 638 22.46 -15.76 43.26
N ARG A 639 22.63 -15.11 44.41
CA ARG A 639 23.59 -15.52 45.45
C ARG A 639 22.95 -16.35 46.56
N ASP A 640 21.79 -16.92 46.30
CA ASP A 640 20.98 -17.59 47.32
C ASP A 640 21.63 -18.90 47.79
N TRP A 641 22.34 -19.61 46.89
CA TRP A 641 23.05 -20.85 47.18
C TRP A 641 24.31 -21.01 46.32
N TRP A 642 25.33 -21.67 46.88
CA TRP A 642 26.64 -21.85 46.22
C TRP A 642 26.56 -22.84 45.06
N PHE A 643 27.00 -22.38 43.88
CA PHE A 643 27.10 -23.14 42.63
C PHE A 643 25.78 -23.81 42.21
N ALA A 644 24.65 -23.20 42.57
CA ALA A 644 23.33 -23.66 42.17
C ALA A 644 23.03 -23.25 40.72
N PRO A 645 22.41 -24.12 39.90
CA PRO A 645 22.03 -23.78 38.54
C PRO A 645 20.99 -22.66 38.52
N ASN A 646 21.14 -21.74 37.56
CA ASN A 646 20.19 -20.67 37.29
C ASN A 646 19.58 -20.83 35.88
N PRO A 647 18.52 -20.07 35.54
CA PRO A 647 17.87 -20.18 34.23
C PRO A 647 18.82 -20.00 33.05
N THR A 648 19.79 -19.08 33.13
CA THR A 648 20.79 -18.86 32.08
C THR A 648 21.64 -20.10 31.82
N VAL A 649 22.20 -20.69 32.89
CA VAL A 649 23.10 -21.85 32.78
C VAL A 649 22.34 -23.07 32.31
N VAL A 650 21.12 -23.28 32.80
CA VAL A 650 20.23 -24.33 32.32
C VAL A 650 19.96 -24.15 30.83
N ALA A 651 19.72 -22.93 30.36
CA ALA A 651 19.52 -22.63 28.95
C ALA A 651 20.79 -22.84 28.11
N PHE A 652 21.99 -22.61 28.65
CA PHE A 652 23.25 -22.99 27.99
C PHE A 652 23.34 -24.50 27.72
N GLY A 653 22.72 -25.34 28.57
CA GLY A 653 22.62 -26.78 28.36
C GLY A 653 21.38 -27.24 27.58
N GLY A 654 20.51 -26.31 27.15
CA GLY A 654 19.26 -26.61 26.44
C GLY A 654 18.09 -27.08 27.32
N GLY A 655 18.20 -26.96 28.64
CA GLY A 655 17.14 -27.30 29.59
C GLY A 655 16.18 -26.13 29.88
N THR A 656 15.14 -26.39 30.67
CA THR A 656 14.15 -25.39 31.11
C THR A 656 13.91 -25.35 32.62
N SER A 657 14.43 -26.34 33.35
CA SER A 657 14.31 -26.46 34.81
C SER A 657 15.68 -26.58 35.50
N PRO A 658 15.84 -26.15 36.77
CA PRO A 658 17.11 -26.20 37.50
C PRO A 658 17.82 -27.57 37.48
N ARG A 659 17.06 -28.68 37.40
CA ARG A 659 17.60 -30.05 37.41
C ARG A 659 17.82 -30.64 36.02
N GLU A 660 17.66 -29.84 34.97
CA GLU A 660 17.77 -30.29 33.57
C GLU A 660 19.10 -29.90 32.91
N TYR A 661 20.00 -29.25 33.64
CA TYR A 661 21.36 -29.07 33.14
C TYR A 661 22.07 -30.42 33.04
N THR A 662 22.56 -30.75 31.85
CA THR A 662 23.27 -32.01 31.57
C THR A 662 24.72 -31.76 31.15
N LYS A 663 24.94 -30.90 30.16
CA LYS A 663 26.27 -30.50 29.66
C LYS A 663 26.20 -29.12 29.02
N LEU A 664 27.31 -28.42 28.93
CA LEU A 664 27.38 -27.17 28.16
C LEU A 664 27.23 -27.42 26.64
N ASP A 665 26.36 -26.63 25.99
CA ASP A 665 26.18 -26.63 24.54
C ASP A 665 26.62 -25.28 23.97
N ALA A 666 27.68 -25.30 23.15
CA ALA A 666 28.27 -24.08 22.58
C ALA A 666 27.29 -23.33 21.66
N ASP A 667 26.43 -24.02 20.91
CA ASP A 667 25.48 -23.37 20.00
C ASP A 667 24.39 -22.64 20.79
N ASN A 668 23.98 -23.19 21.94
CA ASN A 668 23.03 -22.52 22.82
C ASN A 668 23.65 -21.30 23.52
N VAL A 669 24.92 -21.40 23.94
CA VAL A 669 25.68 -20.25 24.47
C VAL A 669 25.73 -19.12 23.44
N ALA A 670 26.08 -19.43 22.18
CA ALA A 670 26.14 -18.45 21.10
C ALA A 670 24.79 -17.74 20.88
N LYS A 671 23.69 -18.50 20.85
CA LYS A 671 22.33 -17.95 20.70
C LYS A 671 21.94 -17.02 21.85
N ILE A 672 22.27 -17.40 23.09
CA ILE A 672 21.92 -16.60 24.27
C ILE A 672 22.72 -15.29 24.29
N ILE A 673 24.01 -15.34 23.96
CA ILE A 673 24.86 -14.16 23.82
C ILE A 673 24.31 -13.25 22.71
N ALA A 674 24.06 -13.79 21.52
CA ALA A 674 23.56 -13.01 20.39
C ALA A 674 22.18 -12.37 20.63
N ASN A 675 21.28 -13.07 21.34
CA ASN A 675 20.00 -12.50 21.76
C ASN A 675 20.21 -11.36 22.78
N SER A 676 21.09 -11.55 23.77
CA SER A 676 21.43 -10.48 24.70
C SER A 676 22.04 -9.26 24.00
N ASP A 677 22.94 -9.47 23.03
CA ASP A 677 23.58 -8.40 22.28
C ASP A 677 22.57 -7.62 21.43
N SER A 678 21.59 -8.28 20.85
CA SER A 678 20.54 -7.63 20.06
C SER A 678 19.65 -6.71 20.89
N GLN A 679 19.46 -7.03 22.17
CA GLN A 679 18.61 -6.25 23.08
C GLN A 679 19.40 -5.21 23.89
N HIS A 680 20.69 -5.45 24.15
CA HIS A 680 21.44 -4.70 25.15
C HIS A 680 22.83 -4.21 24.70
N LEU A 681 23.32 -4.63 23.53
CA LEU A 681 24.57 -4.15 22.93
C LEU A 681 24.28 -3.31 21.67
N LEU A 682 23.78 -3.95 20.61
CA LEU A 682 23.52 -3.35 19.30
C LEU A 682 22.66 -2.07 19.34
N PRO A 683 21.61 -1.95 20.17
CA PRO A 683 20.79 -0.74 20.22
C PRO A 683 21.58 0.48 20.70
N TYR A 684 22.56 0.26 21.58
CA TYR A 684 23.40 1.31 22.17
C TYR A 684 24.55 1.73 21.25
N LEU A 685 24.74 1.05 20.12
CA LEU A 685 25.64 1.47 19.05
C LEU A 685 25.00 2.50 18.11
N VAL A 686 23.75 2.91 18.37
CA VAL A 686 22.99 3.90 17.58
C VAL A 686 22.66 5.11 18.45
N GLY A 687 23.27 6.25 18.16
CA GLY A 687 23.04 7.54 18.85
C GLY A 687 22.08 8.46 18.09
N SER A 688 22.24 9.77 18.26
CA SER A 688 21.46 10.79 17.55
C SER A 688 22.13 11.33 16.29
N GLN A 689 23.34 10.87 15.93
CA GLN A 689 24.04 11.39 14.75
C GLN A 689 23.30 10.96 13.47
N PRO A 690 22.96 11.92 12.57
CA PRO A 690 22.20 11.65 11.36
C PRO A 690 23.00 10.85 10.34
N VAL A 691 22.39 9.77 9.82
CA VAL A 691 22.90 8.91 8.76
C VAL A 691 21.96 8.93 7.56
N LEU A 692 22.53 8.83 6.36
CA LEU A 692 21.80 8.73 5.11
C LEU A 692 20.98 7.43 5.02
N ALA A 693 19.71 7.56 4.64
CA ALA A 693 18.82 6.46 4.31
C ALA A 693 18.22 6.62 2.89
N HIS A 694 17.95 5.49 2.24
CA HIS A 694 17.13 5.45 1.03
C HIS A 694 15.70 5.05 1.38
N ILE A 695 14.73 5.86 0.97
CA ILE A 695 13.31 5.60 1.23
C ILE A 695 12.63 5.20 -0.06
N TYR A 696 11.98 4.05 -0.03
CA TYR A 696 11.19 3.52 -1.13
C TYR A 696 9.71 3.55 -0.74
N PRO A 697 8.96 4.57 -1.18
CA PRO A 697 7.55 4.70 -0.84
C PRO A 697 6.73 3.62 -1.55
N ASP A 698 5.69 3.12 -0.90
CA ASP A 698 4.78 2.16 -1.51
C ASP A 698 4.08 2.79 -2.73
N LYS A 699 3.92 2.00 -3.80
CA LYS A 699 3.17 2.41 -4.98
C LYS A 699 1.72 1.96 -4.85
N THR A 700 0.78 2.86 -5.15
CA THR A 700 -0.63 2.50 -5.26
C THR A 700 -0.91 2.03 -6.69
N VAL A 701 -1.18 0.74 -6.84
CA VAL A 701 -1.56 0.11 -8.11
C VAL A 701 -3.05 -0.16 -8.12
N ALA A 702 -3.68 -0.03 -9.28
CA ALA A 702 -5.09 -0.33 -9.47
C ALA A 702 -5.25 -1.67 -10.20
N TYR A 703 -6.14 -2.51 -9.70
CA TYR A 703 -6.53 -3.77 -10.30
C TYR A 703 -7.96 -3.68 -10.78
N THR A 704 -8.23 -4.34 -11.89
CA THR A 704 -9.56 -4.36 -12.51
C THR A 704 -10.21 -5.72 -12.32
N TYR A 705 -11.48 -5.72 -11.96
CA TYR A 705 -12.31 -6.92 -11.89
C TYR A 705 -13.55 -6.72 -12.75
N VAL A 706 -13.76 -7.61 -13.72
CA VAL A 706 -14.89 -7.53 -14.64
C VAL A 706 -15.93 -8.55 -14.23
N TYR A 707 -17.14 -8.09 -13.89
CA TYR A 707 -18.27 -8.98 -13.61
C TYR A 707 -18.79 -9.61 -14.93
N THR A 708 -18.20 -10.72 -15.35
CA THR A 708 -18.47 -11.38 -16.64
C THR A 708 -19.95 -11.74 -16.85
N VAL A 709 -20.65 -12.16 -15.79
CA VAL A 709 -22.08 -12.48 -15.84
C VAL A 709 -22.91 -11.23 -16.13
N TRP A 710 -22.66 -10.12 -15.42
CA TRP A 710 -23.36 -8.86 -15.67
C TRP A 710 -23.05 -8.27 -17.03
N LEU A 711 -21.79 -8.38 -17.50
CA LEU A 711 -21.40 -8.01 -18.87
C LEU A 711 -22.23 -8.78 -19.91
N ALA A 712 -22.35 -10.09 -19.75
CA ALA A 712 -23.11 -10.95 -20.64
C ALA A 712 -24.60 -10.59 -20.64
N ILE A 713 -25.20 -10.34 -19.46
CA ILE A 713 -26.60 -9.94 -19.33
C ILE A 713 -26.87 -8.61 -20.04
N ILE A 714 -26.02 -7.60 -19.85
CA ILE A 714 -26.18 -6.29 -20.50
C ILE A 714 -26.10 -6.43 -22.03
N LEU A 715 -25.10 -7.16 -22.54
CA LEU A 715 -24.97 -7.39 -23.98
C LEU A 715 -26.13 -8.20 -24.55
N ALA A 716 -26.67 -9.18 -23.81
CA ALA A 716 -27.85 -9.93 -24.20
C ALA A 716 -29.09 -9.03 -24.26
N ILE A 717 -29.29 -8.14 -23.30
CA ILE A 717 -30.41 -7.17 -23.30
C ILE A 717 -30.31 -6.25 -24.52
N VAL A 718 -29.13 -5.71 -24.81
CA VAL A 718 -28.90 -4.85 -25.99
C VAL A 718 -29.20 -5.61 -27.28
N LEU A 719 -28.68 -6.84 -27.39
CA LEU A 719 -28.87 -7.67 -28.57
C LEU A 719 -30.34 -8.01 -28.82
N VAL A 720 -31.05 -8.43 -27.76
CA VAL A 720 -32.49 -8.74 -27.85
C VAL A 720 -33.28 -7.48 -28.23
N ASN A 721 -32.96 -6.33 -27.64
CA ASN A 721 -33.60 -5.06 -27.98
C ASN A 721 -33.39 -4.70 -29.46
N GLY A 722 -32.17 -4.85 -29.97
CA GLY A 722 -31.84 -4.65 -31.39
C GLY A 722 -32.62 -5.58 -32.33
N ILE A 723 -32.78 -6.86 -31.97
CA ILE A 723 -33.59 -7.83 -32.74
C ILE A 723 -35.07 -7.43 -32.73
N VAL A 724 -35.63 -7.15 -31.55
CA VAL A 724 -37.06 -6.79 -31.40
C VAL A 724 -37.39 -5.57 -32.24
N VAL A 725 -36.60 -4.51 -32.13
CA VAL A 725 -36.82 -3.26 -32.86
C VAL A 725 -36.68 -3.43 -34.37
N SER A 726 -35.85 -4.37 -34.82
CA SER A 726 -35.64 -4.65 -36.25
C SER A 726 -36.73 -5.52 -36.88
N VAL A 727 -37.35 -6.40 -36.10
CA VAL A 727 -38.37 -7.36 -36.59
C VAL A 727 -39.78 -6.80 -36.48
N PHE A 728 -40.09 -6.03 -35.44
CA PHE A 728 -41.45 -5.58 -35.13
C PHE A 728 -41.80 -4.19 -35.69
N VAL A 729 -41.37 -3.87 -36.92
CA VAL A 729 -41.75 -2.62 -37.62
C VAL A 729 -42.98 -2.89 -38.50
N PRO A 730 -44.18 -2.37 -38.17
CA PRO A 730 -45.39 -2.60 -38.96
C PRO A 730 -45.28 -1.93 -40.33
N ARG A 731 -45.90 -2.53 -41.36
CA ARG A 731 -46.05 -1.86 -42.66
C ARG A 731 -47.01 -0.67 -42.56
N LEU A 732 -46.75 0.38 -43.33
CA LEU A 732 -47.58 1.57 -43.37
C LEU A 732 -49.04 1.27 -43.79
N PRO A 733 -50.01 2.04 -43.27
CA PRO A 733 -51.40 1.96 -43.74
C PRO A 733 -51.46 2.18 -45.25
N LEU A 734 -52.40 1.50 -45.92
CA LEU A 734 -52.58 1.50 -47.39
C LEU A 734 -51.47 0.82 -48.21
N GLY A 735 -50.43 0.25 -47.58
CA GLY A 735 -49.38 -0.50 -48.28
C GLY A 735 -48.38 0.38 -49.04
N VAL A 736 -48.29 1.65 -48.67
CA VAL A 736 -47.35 2.63 -49.24
C VAL A 736 -45.92 2.29 -48.79
N PRO A 737 -44.90 2.36 -49.66
CA PRO A 737 -43.51 2.19 -49.25
C PRO A 737 -43.07 3.33 -48.32
N ARG A 738 -42.30 3.01 -47.27
CA ARG A 738 -41.74 4.02 -46.38
C ARG A 738 -40.78 4.93 -47.14
N LYS A 739 -40.97 6.24 -47.01
CA LYS A 739 -40.06 7.29 -47.47
C LYS A 739 -39.15 7.70 -46.28
N ASP A 740 -37.86 7.94 -46.49
CA ASP A 740 -36.97 8.37 -45.40
C ASP A 740 -37.33 9.81 -44.96
N ILE A 741 -37.07 10.20 -43.71
CA ILE A 741 -37.29 11.59 -43.24
C ILE A 741 -36.15 12.49 -43.74
N GLY A 742 -36.00 12.61 -45.05
CA GLY A 742 -35.06 13.51 -45.72
C GLY A 742 -35.80 14.53 -46.58
N VAL A 743 -35.19 15.70 -46.80
CA VAL A 743 -35.75 16.81 -47.59
C VAL A 743 -36.21 16.35 -48.99
N THR A 744 -35.49 15.42 -49.60
CA THR A 744 -35.80 14.84 -50.92
C THR A 744 -37.02 13.91 -50.91
N SER A 745 -37.26 13.18 -49.81
CA SER A 745 -38.47 12.35 -49.65
C SER A 745 -39.71 13.17 -49.35
N TRP A 746 -39.56 14.32 -48.69
CA TRP A 746 -40.63 15.29 -48.48
C TRP A 746 -41.03 16.02 -49.76
N LEU A 747 -40.06 16.47 -50.57
CA LEU A 747 -40.31 17.03 -51.90
C LEU A 747 -41.02 16.03 -52.81
N ALA A 748 -40.58 14.77 -52.84
CA ALA A 748 -41.24 13.71 -53.59
C ALA A 748 -42.60 13.29 -53.01
N ALA A 749 -42.92 13.61 -51.75
CA ALA A 749 -44.25 13.39 -51.18
C ALA A 749 -45.22 14.52 -51.54
N ILE A 750 -44.70 15.75 -51.70
CA ILE A 750 -45.44 16.92 -52.16
C ILE A 750 -45.71 16.84 -53.67
N GLU A 751 -44.77 16.30 -54.46
CA GLU A 751 -44.89 16.17 -55.92
C GLU A 751 -45.88 15.07 -56.35
N ASP A 752 -46.04 14.03 -55.52
CA ASP A 752 -47.02 12.93 -55.69
C ASP A 752 -48.44 13.27 -55.17
N ASP A 753 -48.65 14.41 -54.49
CA ASP A 753 -49.95 14.80 -53.93
C ASP A 753 -50.72 15.72 -54.92
N PRO A 754 -51.83 15.25 -55.53
CA PRO A 754 -52.58 16.04 -56.51
C PRO A 754 -53.21 17.32 -55.91
N SER A 755 -53.30 17.43 -54.59
CA SER A 755 -53.78 18.64 -53.92
C SER A 755 -52.74 19.76 -53.81
N ALA A 756 -51.44 19.42 -53.85
CA ALA A 756 -50.34 20.39 -53.81
C ALA A 756 -50.05 21.01 -55.19
N GLN A 757 -50.28 20.27 -56.28
CA GLN A 757 -50.16 20.80 -57.65
C GLN A 757 -51.17 21.94 -57.94
N ALA A 758 -52.32 21.96 -57.26
CA ALA A 758 -53.33 23.00 -57.43
C ALA A 758 -52.91 24.37 -56.87
N HIS A 759 -51.98 24.42 -55.90
CA HIS A 759 -51.58 25.64 -55.20
C HIS A 759 -50.32 26.33 -55.76
N LEU A 760 -49.69 25.76 -56.80
CA LEU A 760 -48.54 26.36 -57.49
C LEU A 760 -48.92 27.09 -58.80
N SER A 761 -50.22 27.27 -59.06
CA SER A 761 -50.72 28.09 -60.17
C SER A 761 -51.11 29.49 -59.68
N PRO A 762 -50.68 30.58 -60.33
CA PRO A 762 -50.99 31.94 -59.88
C PRO A 762 -52.46 32.25 -60.14
N LEU A 763 -53.26 32.41 -59.07
CA LEU A 763 -54.64 32.87 -59.18
C LEU A 763 -54.69 34.36 -59.54
N PRO A 764 -55.42 34.75 -60.59
CA PRO A 764 -55.55 36.15 -61.01
C PRO A 764 -56.57 36.90 -60.13
N GLY A 765 -56.16 38.09 -59.69
CA GLY A 765 -57.01 39.26 -59.44
C GLY A 765 -58.26 39.09 -58.57
N LYS A 766 -58.14 39.42 -57.27
CA LYS A 766 -59.25 40.01 -56.52
C LYS A 766 -58.80 41.28 -55.79
N ARG A 767 -59.52 42.36 -56.11
CA ARG A 767 -59.32 43.74 -55.67
C ARG A 767 -59.41 43.88 -54.14
N PHE A 768 -58.54 44.78 -53.66
CA PHE A 768 -58.51 45.36 -52.33
C PHE A 768 -59.85 45.98 -51.90
N GLY A 769 -60.19 45.80 -50.62
CA GLY A 769 -61.25 46.52 -49.94
C GLY A 769 -61.00 46.57 -48.42
N ASN A 770 -60.36 47.65 -47.98
CA ASN A 770 -60.44 48.30 -46.67
C ASN A 770 -60.36 47.47 -45.38
N LEU A 771 -59.20 47.50 -44.72
CA LEU A 771 -59.12 47.73 -43.26
C LEU A 771 -57.70 48.16 -42.86
N GLN A 772 -57.49 49.47 -42.86
CA GLN A 772 -56.34 50.12 -42.23
C GLN A 772 -56.87 51.21 -41.29
N LYS A 773 -56.31 51.24 -40.07
CA LYS A 773 -56.55 52.12 -38.90
C LYS A 773 -57.53 51.57 -37.86
N ARG A 774 -57.21 51.57 -36.56
CA ARG A 774 -55.97 51.94 -35.84
C ARG A 774 -56.14 51.44 -34.41
N VAL A 775 -55.15 50.70 -33.93
CA VAL A 775 -54.69 50.77 -32.55
C VAL A 775 -54.19 52.19 -32.30
N ALA A 776 -54.71 52.87 -31.27
CA ALA A 776 -54.00 53.87 -30.46
C ALA A 776 -54.95 54.56 -29.45
N ARG A 777 -54.94 54.10 -28.19
CA ARG A 777 -55.13 54.91 -26.97
C ARG A 777 -54.36 54.20 -25.87
N TRP A 778 -53.04 54.44 -25.80
CA TRP A 778 -52.34 55.41 -24.95
C TRP A 778 -52.40 55.07 -23.46
N GLY A 779 -51.24 54.69 -22.93
CA GLY A 779 -50.87 54.88 -21.55
C GLY A 779 -50.29 56.30 -21.33
N SER A 780 -50.54 56.78 -20.12
CA SER A 780 -50.00 57.92 -19.36
C SER A 780 -50.20 59.37 -19.87
N SER A 781 -51.04 60.10 -19.13
CA SER A 781 -50.56 61.25 -18.34
C SER A 781 -51.42 61.39 -17.07
N HIS A 782 -50.77 61.33 -15.90
CA HIS A 782 -51.29 61.41 -14.52
C HIS A 782 -52.14 60.26 -13.98
#